data_AF-A0A0H3GPC0-F1
#
_entry.id   AF-A0A0H3GPC0-F1
#
_cell.length_a   1.000
_cell.length_b   1.000
_cell.length_c   1.000
_cell.angle_alpha   90.00
_cell.angle_beta   90.00
_cell.angle_gamma   90.00
#
_symmetry.space_group_name_H-M   'P 1'
#
loop_
_entity.id
_entity.type
_entity.pdbx_description
1 polymer ?
#
loop_
_entity_poly.entity_id
_entity_poly.type
_entity_poly.pdbx_seq_one_letter_code
_entity_poly.pdbx_strand_id
1 'polypeptide(L)'
;MLFIDEVHRLPPEGQEKLFHFMDNGSWRRLGESADERSATVRLIFASTEDLEKHFLATFIRRIPVIVKILPIAERGQFERLAFIHHFFRREAQRLNHDLALDGEIVSQLMRETLEGNVGGLENLIRNICASAWTFGERDSGLLHIKAGLLPDRLLADAPFTLQQNSERVMIYRDGDAQPLFSGRHHEYQRLTENICSLCEELAQDNISVRTFEKLIYQNVTLYLDALMNQESTVSLQDKRLRFIEDVGKAIAVNYDLQLNVEFAYLTGRYLTSLPLAPRSVAEPVRLVMQRWLDSSAGLAQRIAEKLLDVVNNKYDLLIDTLDRLAITAIVSNAIDATSGGKVKALIIAHGYSTASSIAGVANRLIGEKIYQAMDMPMEVAFNDVSRAVVDYLQHTDTRAGVMVLIDMGYTKEIADALLSVINGPLVVVDNVTTRMALNVASEIALGKNIEQIAEEIVPLNQSRWDVFWPAEKKERVLLVTCITGIGTAFKFKNLMEKSLLNDFDINIIACEYTRLKNSRTAVSLLHQYEVIAVVGTHDPQLAGVPWVGIEELLGEQGHRHLSQLLSGYLNEKQIALINKNMVREFSLHNVVNSLTILNAGKTMGHIETIIAEWQNTLGFHFNNNLIISLYVHLSCMIERLVMRNEISHYKDLEQFTRQHGEFIAMVNHSFQRLKILYNVALPVAEIGYIHDIFELRIEDFSW
;
A
#
# COMPACT_ATOMS: atom_id res chain seq x y z
N MET A 1 55.61 33.28 23.53
CA MET A 1 54.45 33.26 22.61
C MET A 1 54.63 34.41 21.65
N LEU A 2 54.37 34.20 20.36
CA LEU A 2 54.36 35.24 19.34
C LEU A 2 52.97 35.27 18.70
N PHE A 3 52.24 36.36 18.93
CA PHE A 3 50.92 36.60 18.34
C PHE A 3 51.08 37.56 17.16
N ILE A 4 50.66 37.12 15.97
CA ILE A 4 50.65 37.96 14.78
C ILE A 4 49.19 38.20 14.42
N ASP A 5 48.76 39.43 14.68
CA ASP A 5 47.44 39.91 14.30
C ASP A 5 47.42 40.28 12.81
N GLU A 6 46.23 40.21 12.20
CA GLU A 6 46.01 40.56 10.80
C GLU A 6 47.03 39.90 9.84
N VAL A 7 47.35 38.63 10.08
CA VAL A 7 48.43 37.91 9.38
C VAL A 7 48.24 37.84 7.86
N HIS A 8 47.02 38.03 7.36
CA HIS A 8 46.72 38.11 5.93
C HIS A 8 47.35 39.34 5.24
N ARG A 9 47.76 40.35 6.01
CA ARG A 9 48.54 41.51 5.51
C ARG A 9 49.97 41.13 5.16
N LEU A 10 50.45 39.96 5.58
CA LEU A 10 51.79 39.50 5.28
C LEU A 10 51.85 39.07 3.81
N PRO A 11 52.69 39.73 2.98
CA PRO A 11 52.82 39.33 1.58
C PRO A 11 53.36 37.90 1.46
N PRO A 12 53.18 37.23 0.31
CA PRO A 12 53.65 35.86 0.10
C PRO A 12 55.12 35.65 0.47
N GLU A 13 56.00 36.59 0.12
CA GLU A 13 57.43 36.56 0.48
C GLU A 13 57.67 36.59 2.00
N GLY A 14 56.82 37.31 2.74
CA GLY A 14 56.84 37.34 4.19
C GLY A 14 56.36 36.03 4.80
N GLN A 15 55.33 35.41 4.21
CA GLN A 15 54.83 34.09 4.61
C GLN A 15 55.92 33.03 4.43
N GLU A 16 56.66 33.06 3.32
CA GLU A 16 57.79 32.14 3.07
C GLU A 16 58.93 32.28 4.08
N LYS A 17 59.26 33.51 4.50
CA LYS A 17 60.29 33.72 5.54
C LYS A 17 59.90 33.07 6.87
N LEU A 18 58.61 32.99 7.17
CA LEU A 18 58.12 32.29 8.36
C LEU A 18 58.23 30.77 8.23
N PHE A 19 58.29 30.20 7.01
CA PHE A 19 58.45 28.74 6.83
C PHE A 19 59.70 28.24 7.51
N HIS A 20 60.83 28.90 7.28
CA HIS A 20 62.11 28.49 7.86
C HIS A 20 62.07 28.51 9.39
N PHE A 21 61.40 29.53 9.94
CA PHE A 21 61.22 29.63 11.39
C PHE A 21 60.24 28.59 11.94
N MET A 22 59.14 28.29 11.24
CA MET A 22 58.17 27.28 11.66
C MET A 22 58.72 25.85 11.57
N ASP A 23 59.55 25.57 10.56
CA ASP A 23 60.10 24.24 10.31
C ASP A 23 61.32 23.94 11.18
N ASN A 24 62.26 24.90 11.29
CA ASN A 24 63.56 24.68 11.93
C ASN A 24 63.72 25.41 13.28
N GLY A 25 62.78 26.30 13.63
CA GLY A 25 62.91 27.19 14.79
C GLY A 25 64.00 28.24 14.60
N SER A 26 64.51 28.44 13.38
CA SER A 26 65.64 29.30 13.09
C SER A 26 65.29 30.49 12.19
N TRP A 27 65.96 31.61 12.40
CA TRP A 27 65.70 32.89 11.74
C TRP A 27 66.97 33.74 11.65
N ARG A 28 66.94 34.76 10.80
CA ARG A 28 68.05 35.71 10.60
C ARG A 28 67.55 37.13 10.76
N ARG A 29 68.38 38.02 11.29
CA ARG A 29 68.06 39.45 11.29
C ARG A 29 68.11 39.98 9.86
N LEU A 30 67.32 41.02 9.59
CA LEU A 30 67.31 41.68 8.29
C LEU A 30 68.72 42.21 7.99
N GLY A 31 69.37 41.68 6.96
CA GLY A 31 70.74 42.03 6.55
C GLY A 31 71.85 41.08 7.01
N GLU A 32 71.58 40.15 7.94
CA GLU A 32 72.53 39.09 8.33
C GLU A 32 72.39 37.89 7.38
N SER A 33 73.47 37.52 6.67
CA SER A 33 73.49 36.35 5.78
C SER A 33 74.04 35.07 6.43
N ALA A 34 74.96 35.22 7.39
CA ALA A 34 75.69 34.10 8.01
C ALA A 34 75.12 33.68 9.38
N ASP A 35 74.76 34.66 10.22
CA ASP A 35 74.40 34.37 11.62
C ASP A 35 72.93 33.94 11.75
N GLU A 36 72.73 32.63 11.83
CA GLU A 36 71.44 32.02 12.08
C GLU A 36 71.17 31.89 13.58
N ARG A 37 70.00 32.34 14.00
CA ARG A 37 69.56 32.33 15.40
C ARG A 37 68.42 31.34 15.53
N SER A 38 68.32 30.67 16.67
CA SER A 38 67.17 29.83 16.99
C SER A 38 66.32 30.46 18.09
N ALA A 39 65.01 30.26 18.01
CA ALA A 39 64.08 30.60 19.08
C ALA A 39 62.92 29.59 19.11
N THR A 40 62.51 29.20 20.31
CA THR A 40 61.36 28.32 20.52
C THR A 40 60.19 29.16 21.01
N VAL A 41 59.20 29.41 20.16
CA VAL A 41 58.02 30.21 20.51
C VAL A 41 56.74 29.50 20.05
N ARG A 42 55.67 29.67 20.84
CA ARG A 42 54.32 29.32 20.39
C ARG A 42 53.79 30.41 19.47
N LEU A 43 53.50 30.06 18.22
CA LEU A 43 52.93 30.94 17.22
C LEU A 43 51.39 30.92 17.31
N ILE A 44 50.79 32.10 17.30
CA ILE A 44 49.34 32.28 17.17
C ILE A 44 49.11 33.32 16.07
N PHE A 45 48.28 32.98 15.10
CA PHE A 45 47.95 33.83 13.97
C PHE A 45 46.47 34.18 14.03
N ALA A 46 46.14 35.46 13.88
CA ALA A 46 44.76 35.91 13.74
C ALA A 46 44.54 36.49 12.34
N SER A 47 43.39 36.17 11.74
CA SER A 47 42.95 36.69 10.46
C SER A 47 41.44 36.87 10.46
N THR A 48 40.98 37.95 9.87
CA THR A 48 39.58 38.24 9.54
C THR A 48 39.21 37.79 8.11
N GLU A 49 40.21 37.46 7.30
CA GLU A 49 40.08 37.07 5.90
C GLU A 49 40.05 35.55 5.68
N ASP A 50 39.44 35.15 4.56
CA ASP A 50 39.41 33.76 4.08
C ASP A 50 40.83 33.21 3.87
N LEU A 51 41.10 32.07 4.51
CA LEU A 51 42.41 31.43 4.51
C LEU A 51 42.84 31.01 3.10
N GLU A 52 41.93 30.44 2.31
CA GLU A 52 42.28 29.87 1.00
C GLU A 52 42.60 30.94 -0.06
N LYS A 53 42.09 32.17 0.13
CA LYS A 53 42.29 33.28 -0.81
C LYS A 53 43.58 34.06 -0.57
N HIS A 54 43.99 34.21 0.70
CA HIS A 54 45.05 35.15 1.08
C HIS A 54 46.36 34.47 1.50
N PHE A 55 46.32 33.18 1.85
CA PHE A 55 47.50 32.46 2.31
C PHE A 55 47.96 31.44 1.28
N LEU A 56 49.29 31.29 1.18
CA LEU A 56 49.87 30.19 0.42
C LEU A 56 49.43 28.86 1.04
N ALA A 57 49.05 27.89 0.20
CA ALA A 57 48.72 26.54 0.67
C ALA A 57 49.86 25.91 1.50
N THR A 58 51.11 26.26 1.16
CA THR A 58 52.33 25.86 1.89
C THR A 58 52.47 26.52 3.25
N PHE A 59 51.88 27.71 3.48
CA PHE A 59 51.81 28.37 4.78
C PHE A 59 50.77 27.69 5.67
N ILE A 60 49.56 27.49 5.14
CA ILE A 60 48.47 26.82 5.87
C ILE A 60 48.88 25.42 6.31
N ARG A 61 49.59 24.66 5.46
CA ARG A 61 50.07 23.30 5.79
C ARG A 61 50.91 23.23 7.06
N ARG A 62 51.58 24.31 7.46
CA ARG A 62 52.44 24.36 8.65
C ARG A 62 51.69 24.74 9.93
N ILE A 63 50.39 25.03 9.83
CA ILE A 63 49.53 25.40 10.95
C ILE A 63 48.55 24.25 11.21
N PRO A 64 48.84 23.33 12.15
CA PRO A 64 48.03 22.13 12.37
C PRO A 64 46.70 22.42 13.07
N VAL A 65 46.58 23.56 13.75
CA VAL A 65 45.39 23.92 14.54
C VAL A 65 44.83 25.22 13.98
N ILE A 66 43.64 25.14 13.40
CA ILE A 66 42.89 26.28 12.88
C ILE A 66 41.57 26.34 13.65
N VAL A 67 41.32 27.44 14.35
CA VAL A 67 40.11 27.66 15.13
C VAL A 67 39.29 28.76 14.46
N LYS A 68 38.07 28.43 14.03
CA LYS A 68 37.13 29.42 13.50
C LYS A 68 36.32 30.01 14.65
N ILE A 69 36.48 31.32 14.90
CA ILE A 69 35.67 32.05 15.87
C ILE A 69 34.46 32.64 15.12
N LEU A 70 33.24 32.30 15.56
CA LEU A 70 32.03 32.75 14.90
C LEU A 70 31.76 34.25 15.15
N PRO A 71 31.35 35.01 14.11
CA PRO A 71 30.78 36.35 14.24
C PRO A 71 29.61 36.38 15.24
N ILE A 72 29.33 37.54 15.84
CA ILE A 72 28.22 37.67 16.82
C ILE A 72 26.85 37.35 16.19
N ALA A 73 26.70 37.60 14.89
CA ALA A 73 25.49 37.31 14.13
C ALA A 73 25.22 35.81 13.95
N GLU A 74 26.26 34.97 14.02
CA GLU A 74 26.17 33.51 13.86
C GLU A 74 26.04 32.77 15.21
N ARG A 75 26.10 33.50 16.33
CA ARG A 75 25.99 32.93 17.68
C ARG A 75 24.54 32.77 18.11
N GLY A 76 24.31 31.81 19.02
CA GLY A 76 23.01 31.59 19.65
C GLY A 76 22.52 32.82 20.42
N GLN A 77 21.21 32.89 20.65
CA GLN A 77 20.57 34.04 21.31
C GLN A 77 21.11 34.25 22.73
N PHE A 78 21.43 33.17 23.45
CA PHE A 78 21.97 33.26 24.80
C PHE A 78 23.34 33.91 24.85
N GLU A 79 24.27 33.48 24.00
CA GLU A 79 25.61 34.09 23.95
C GLU A 79 25.52 35.57 23.63
N ARG A 80 24.63 35.93 22.70
CA ARG A 80 24.43 37.32 22.32
C ARG A 80 23.85 38.17 23.46
N LEU A 81 22.84 37.66 24.15
CA LEU A 81 22.31 38.33 25.35
C LEU A 81 23.37 38.42 26.45
N ALA A 82 24.18 37.38 26.63
CA ALA A 82 25.27 37.39 27.59
C ALA A 82 26.31 38.47 27.27
N PHE A 83 26.66 38.69 25.99
CA PHE A 83 27.48 39.83 25.57
C PHE A 83 26.82 41.17 25.90
N ILE A 84 25.54 41.36 25.52
CA ILE A 84 24.79 42.58 25.81
C ILE A 84 24.80 42.88 27.31
N HIS A 85 24.45 41.89 28.12
CA HIS A 85 24.43 42.00 29.57
C HIS A 85 25.83 42.27 30.14
N HIS A 86 26.86 41.55 29.68
CA HIS A 86 28.24 41.74 30.10
C HIS A 86 28.72 43.18 29.84
N PHE A 87 28.43 43.73 28.66
CA PHE A 87 28.83 45.09 28.31
C PHE A 87 28.07 46.14 29.11
N PHE A 88 26.76 46.00 29.26
CA PHE A 88 26.00 46.91 30.12
C PHE A 88 26.45 46.83 31.58
N ARG A 89 26.71 45.63 32.12
CA ARG A 89 27.21 45.45 33.49
C ARG A 89 28.58 46.10 33.67
N ARG A 90 29.48 45.96 32.70
CA ARG A 90 30.78 46.62 32.72
C ARG A 90 30.64 48.15 32.70
N GLU A 91 29.67 48.68 31.96
CA GLU A 91 29.33 50.10 31.98
C GLU A 91 28.70 50.54 33.30
N ALA A 92 27.80 49.73 33.89
CA ALA A 92 27.21 49.95 35.22
C ALA A 92 28.30 50.05 36.29
N GLN A 93 29.27 49.13 36.28
CA GLN A 93 30.43 49.12 37.16
C GLN A 93 31.34 50.33 36.94
N ARG A 94 31.61 50.69 35.68
CA ARG A 94 32.45 51.83 35.33
C ARG A 94 31.83 53.17 35.75
N LEU A 95 30.52 53.31 35.59
CA LEU A 95 29.75 54.50 35.97
C LEU A 95 29.35 54.50 37.46
N ASN A 96 29.56 53.40 38.17
CA ASN A 96 29.13 53.18 39.54
C ASN A 96 27.61 53.38 39.75
N HIS A 97 26.79 52.99 38.78
CA HIS A 97 25.33 53.13 38.77
C HIS A 97 24.67 51.85 38.30
N ASP A 98 23.54 51.48 38.90
CA ASP A 98 22.66 50.47 38.34
C ASP A 98 21.97 51.03 37.10
N LEU A 99 21.65 50.18 36.13
CA LEU A 99 21.02 50.59 34.88
C LEU A 99 19.58 50.07 34.79
N ALA A 100 18.65 50.96 34.48
CA ALA A 100 17.28 50.62 34.12
C ALA A 100 17.10 50.87 32.62
N LEU A 101 17.20 49.81 31.82
CA LEU A 101 17.07 49.86 30.37
C LEU A 101 15.61 49.71 29.94
N ASP A 102 15.16 50.45 28.94
CA ASP A 102 13.93 50.07 28.23
C ASP A 102 14.13 48.71 27.52
N GLY A 103 13.17 47.78 27.66
CA GLY A 103 13.25 46.43 27.10
C GLY A 103 13.38 46.38 25.57
N GLU A 104 12.96 47.46 24.89
CA GLU A 104 13.19 47.64 23.46
C GLU A 104 14.69 47.66 23.12
N ILE A 105 15.54 48.23 23.97
CA ILE A 105 16.99 48.31 23.74
C ILE A 105 17.58 46.91 23.58
N VAL A 106 17.27 46.01 24.53
CA VAL A 106 17.75 44.62 24.48
C VAL A 106 17.18 43.92 23.25
N SER A 107 15.89 44.11 22.96
CA SER A 107 15.23 43.51 21.81
C SER A 107 15.86 43.94 20.47
N GLN A 108 16.26 45.20 20.32
CA GLN A 108 16.94 45.69 19.11
C GLN A 108 18.38 45.20 19.02
N LEU A 109 19.13 45.28 20.11
CA LEU A 109 20.51 44.77 20.18
C LEU A 109 20.60 43.26 19.96
N MET A 110 19.50 42.51 20.15
CA MET A 110 19.39 41.08 19.85
C MET A 110 19.15 40.77 18.36
N ARG A 111 18.60 41.71 17.57
CA ARG A 111 18.24 41.47 16.16
C ARG A 111 19.31 41.91 15.16
N GLU A 112 20.13 42.89 15.52
CA GLU A 112 20.97 43.63 14.58
C GLU A 112 22.32 42.98 14.20
N THR A 113 22.71 42.95 12.93
CA THR A 113 24.08 42.58 12.56
C THR A 113 24.99 43.81 12.53
N LEU A 114 25.90 43.94 13.50
CA LEU A 114 26.83 45.06 13.59
C LEU A 114 28.10 44.81 12.76
N GLU A 115 28.51 45.78 11.93
CA GLU A 115 29.74 45.70 11.11
C GLU A 115 30.99 45.39 11.94
N GLY A 116 31.06 45.92 13.18
CA GLY A 116 32.18 45.70 14.10
C GLY A 116 32.09 44.44 14.96
N ASN A 117 31.16 43.51 14.69
CA ASN A 117 30.92 42.32 15.51
C ASN A 117 30.80 42.67 17.02
N VAL A 118 31.52 41.96 17.88
CA VAL A 118 31.52 42.15 19.35
C VAL A 118 32.01 43.54 19.74
N GLY A 119 33.04 44.07 19.08
CA GLY A 119 33.57 45.41 19.34
C GLY A 119 32.59 46.51 18.94
N GLY A 120 31.84 46.30 17.85
CA GLY A 120 30.74 47.18 17.44
C GLY A 120 29.63 47.22 18.49
N LEU A 121 29.27 46.06 19.05
CA LEU A 121 28.25 45.97 20.11
C LEU A 121 28.69 46.67 21.40
N GLU A 122 29.92 46.40 21.85
CA GLU A 122 30.49 47.07 23.03
C GLU A 122 30.50 48.59 22.85
N ASN A 123 30.93 49.07 21.67
CA ASN A 123 31.00 50.51 21.40
C ASN A 123 29.61 51.15 21.35
N LEU A 124 28.62 50.48 20.76
CA LEU A 124 27.24 50.94 20.73
C LEU A 124 26.66 51.06 22.14
N ILE A 125 26.81 50.01 22.96
CA ILE A 125 26.35 50.00 24.36
C ILE A 125 27.04 51.12 25.16
N ARG A 126 28.35 51.29 24.96
CA ARG A 126 29.12 52.38 25.57
C ARG A 126 28.57 53.75 25.20
N ASN A 127 28.26 53.99 23.92
CA ASN A 127 27.69 55.25 23.46
C ASN A 127 26.29 55.51 24.02
N ILE A 128 25.45 54.47 24.10
CA ILE A 128 24.11 54.56 24.70
C ILE A 128 24.23 54.94 26.18
N CYS A 129 25.12 54.26 26.94
CA CYS A 129 25.35 54.56 28.35
C CYS A 129 25.97 55.95 28.55
N ALA A 130 26.90 56.38 27.70
CA ALA A 130 27.49 57.71 27.74
C ALA A 130 26.47 58.83 27.47
N SER A 131 25.56 58.61 26.50
CA SER A 131 24.46 59.54 26.23
C SER A 131 23.49 59.58 27.41
N ALA A 132 23.09 58.42 27.96
CA ALA A 132 22.26 58.36 29.15
C ALA A 132 22.91 59.09 30.33
N TRP A 133 24.21 58.92 30.54
CA TRP A 133 24.98 59.61 31.59
C TRP A 133 25.04 61.13 31.40
N THR A 134 25.08 61.59 30.15
CA THR A 134 25.14 63.02 29.83
C THR A 134 23.81 63.72 30.12
N PHE A 135 22.69 63.05 29.83
CA PHE A 135 21.35 63.64 29.92
C PHE A 135 20.51 63.16 31.13
N GLY A 136 21.00 62.18 31.89
CA GLY A 136 20.31 61.57 33.03
C GLY A 136 20.64 62.20 34.38
N GLU A 137 19.88 61.82 35.39
CA GLU A 137 20.12 62.19 36.79
C GLU A 137 21.30 61.40 37.38
N ARG A 138 22.29 62.10 37.96
CA ARG A 138 23.54 61.49 38.46
C ARG A 138 23.54 61.16 39.94
N ASP A 139 22.53 61.62 40.68
CA ASP A 139 22.54 61.55 42.14
C ASP A 139 21.79 60.33 42.69
N SER A 140 21.01 59.63 41.87
CA SER A 140 20.10 58.56 42.29
C SER A 140 20.75 57.18 42.40
N GLY A 141 22.00 57.01 41.96
CA GLY A 141 22.65 55.70 41.84
C GLY A 141 22.02 54.78 40.78
N LEU A 142 20.95 55.22 40.11
CA LEU A 142 20.20 54.49 39.09
C LEU A 142 20.11 55.31 37.81
N LEU A 143 20.69 54.80 36.73
CA LEU A 143 20.69 55.44 35.42
C LEU A 143 19.60 54.85 34.53
N HIS A 144 18.65 55.70 34.11
CA HIS A 144 17.60 55.32 33.16
C HIS A 144 18.09 55.43 31.72
N ILE A 145 18.10 54.31 31.00
CA ILE A 145 18.51 54.25 29.60
C ILE A 145 17.27 54.05 28.73
N LYS A 146 16.88 55.12 28.04
CA LYS A 146 15.68 55.14 27.20
C LYS A 146 15.96 54.62 25.80
N ALA A 147 14.97 53.97 25.17
CA ALA A 147 15.08 53.39 23.83
C ALA A 147 15.46 54.42 22.76
N GLY A 148 15.02 55.67 22.89
CA GLY A 148 15.38 56.77 21.98
C GLY A 148 16.86 57.17 21.99
N LEU A 149 17.71 56.56 22.83
CA LEU A 149 19.17 56.71 22.78
C LEU A 149 19.83 55.75 21.77
N LEU A 150 19.06 54.80 21.23
CA LEU A 150 19.50 54.00 20.09
C LEU A 150 19.68 54.90 18.87
N PRO A 151 20.73 54.69 18.05
CA PRO A 151 20.84 55.31 16.74
C PRO A 151 19.60 55.07 15.88
N ASP A 152 19.18 56.06 15.07
CA ASP A 152 17.94 56.01 14.27
C ASP A 152 17.79 54.72 13.45
N ARG A 153 18.90 54.19 12.93
CA ARG A 153 18.95 52.92 12.17
C ARG A 153 18.46 51.69 12.96
N LEU A 154 18.33 51.79 14.29
CA LEU A 154 17.96 50.70 15.21
C LEU A 154 16.58 50.88 15.84
N LEU A 155 15.97 52.05 15.66
CA LEU A 155 14.62 52.28 16.14
C LEU A 155 13.67 51.40 15.31
N ALA A 156 12.64 50.83 15.95
CA ALA A 156 11.66 50.05 15.23
C ALA A 156 10.86 50.94 14.27
N ASP A 157 10.69 50.52 13.01
CA ASP A 157 9.68 51.08 12.09
C ASP A 157 8.23 50.73 12.51
N ALA A 158 8.04 50.05 13.64
CA ALA A 158 6.75 49.56 14.08
C ALA A 158 5.84 50.73 14.56
N PRO A 159 4.55 50.72 14.23
CA PRO A 159 3.62 51.75 14.69
C PRO A 159 3.53 51.77 16.22
N PHE A 160 3.58 52.98 16.80
CA PHE A 160 3.39 53.21 18.23
C PHE A 160 2.06 52.61 18.72
N THR A 161 2.10 51.81 19.78
CA THR A 161 0.92 51.20 20.38
C THR A 161 0.80 51.62 21.85
N LEU A 162 -0.35 52.20 22.22
CA LEU A 162 -0.66 52.76 23.56
C LEU A 162 -0.48 51.79 24.74
N GLN A 163 -0.38 50.48 24.48
CA GLN A 163 -0.27 49.42 25.51
C GLN A 163 1.14 48.88 25.71
N GLN A 164 2.19 49.55 25.22
CA GLN A 164 3.55 49.22 25.65
C GLN A 164 3.75 49.65 27.11
N ASN A 165 3.35 48.80 28.06
CA ASN A 165 3.93 48.85 29.40
C ASN A 165 5.45 48.81 29.20
N SER A 166 6.12 49.87 29.64
CA SER A 166 7.57 50.04 29.49
C SER A 166 8.27 49.00 30.37
N GLU A 167 8.39 47.77 29.87
CA GLU A 167 9.20 46.74 30.50
C GLU A 167 10.61 47.31 30.65
N ARG A 168 11.12 47.33 31.88
CA ARG A 168 12.48 47.74 32.16
C ARG A 168 13.33 46.54 32.50
N VAL A 169 14.53 46.51 31.94
CA VAL A 169 15.57 45.53 32.25
C VAL A 169 16.52 46.16 33.25
N MET A 170 16.57 45.58 34.44
CA MET A 170 17.47 46.03 35.50
C MET A 170 18.82 45.33 35.37
N ILE A 171 19.89 46.12 35.41
CA ILE A 171 21.28 45.65 35.41
C ILE A 171 21.97 46.25 36.62
N TYR A 172 22.30 45.38 37.58
CA TYR A 172 22.95 45.77 38.82
C TYR A 172 24.47 45.76 38.65
N ARG A 173 25.15 46.76 39.22
CA ARG A 173 26.61 46.88 39.17
C ARG A 173 27.32 45.81 40.01
N ASP A 174 26.73 45.48 41.17
CA ASP A 174 27.23 44.56 42.17
C ASP A 174 26.30 43.34 42.27
N GLY A 175 26.81 42.15 41.93
CA GLY A 175 26.07 40.88 41.93
C GLY A 175 26.09 40.17 40.57
N ASP A 176 26.07 38.84 40.59
CA ASP A 176 25.89 38.01 39.38
C ASP A 176 24.41 37.88 38.97
N ALA A 177 23.54 38.74 39.53
CA ALA A 177 22.14 38.78 39.16
C ALA A 177 22.00 39.03 37.66
N GLN A 178 21.45 38.04 36.97
CA GLN A 178 21.09 38.09 35.57
C GLN A 178 19.98 39.13 35.34
N PRO A 179 19.80 39.64 34.11
CA PRO A 179 18.87 40.73 33.84
C PRO A 179 17.45 40.37 34.30
N LEU A 180 16.88 41.16 35.21
CA LEU A 180 15.48 41.03 35.62
C LEU A 180 14.61 41.86 34.66
N PHE A 181 13.79 41.19 33.85
CA PHE A 181 12.73 41.82 33.05
C PHE A 181 11.51 42.07 33.96
N SER A 182 11.25 43.33 34.33
CA SER A 182 10.40 43.64 35.50
C SER A 182 8.97 43.04 35.52
N GLY A 183 8.31 42.86 34.37
CA GLY A 183 6.93 42.34 34.29
C GLY A 183 6.86 40.81 34.14
N ARG A 184 7.31 40.30 33.00
CA ARG A 184 7.28 38.85 32.67
C ARG A 184 8.03 37.99 33.67
N HIS A 185 9.14 38.50 34.21
CA HIS A 185 9.94 37.76 35.18
C HIS A 185 9.21 37.62 36.51
N HIS A 186 8.47 38.65 36.95
CA HIS A 186 7.73 38.57 38.22
C HIS A 186 6.60 37.54 38.16
N GLU A 187 5.83 37.52 37.07
CA GLU A 187 4.79 36.49 36.88
C GLU A 187 5.39 35.08 36.78
N TYR A 188 6.55 34.94 36.13
CA TYR A 188 7.24 33.65 36.05
C TYR A 188 7.84 33.21 37.40
N GLN A 189 8.37 34.15 38.20
CA GLN A 189 8.83 33.89 39.56
C GLN A 189 7.68 33.39 40.43
N ARG A 190 6.51 34.05 40.34
CA ARG A 190 5.30 33.62 41.04
C ARG A 190 4.84 32.22 40.62
N LEU A 191 4.88 31.91 39.32
CA LEU A 191 4.63 30.56 38.82
C LEU A 191 5.61 29.55 39.44
N THR A 192 6.89 29.91 39.47
CA THR A 192 7.95 29.06 40.02
C THR A 192 7.73 28.78 41.51
N GLU A 193 7.45 29.81 42.31
CA GLU A 193 7.16 29.70 43.74
C GLU A 193 5.94 28.81 44.00
N ASN A 194 4.85 28.99 43.23
CA ASN A 194 3.65 28.16 43.36
C ASN A 194 3.92 26.69 43.02
N ILE A 195 4.63 26.41 41.93
CA ILE A 195 4.98 25.03 41.54
C ILE A 195 5.92 24.40 42.58
N CYS A 196 6.89 25.15 43.12
CA CYS A 196 7.75 24.67 44.20
C CYS A 196 6.94 24.28 45.44
N SER A 197 5.99 25.12 45.86
CA SER A 197 5.08 24.81 46.97
C SER A 197 4.25 23.54 46.72
N LEU A 198 3.74 23.35 45.49
CA LEU A 198 3.01 22.14 45.11
C LEU A 198 3.91 20.88 45.16
N CYS A 199 5.19 21.00 44.79
CA CYS A 199 6.13 19.89 44.90
C CYS A 199 6.40 19.50 46.35
N GLU A 200 6.47 20.48 47.26
CA GLU A 200 6.59 20.24 48.70
C GLU A 200 5.34 19.54 49.26
N GLU A 201 4.15 19.95 48.83
CA GLU A 201 2.89 19.29 49.22
C GLU A 201 2.79 17.85 48.69
N LEU A 202 3.22 17.59 47.45
CA LEU A 202 3.26 16.24 46.88
C LEU A 202 4.28 15.36 47.62
N ALA A 203 5.44 15.90 48.00
CA ALA A 203 6.47 15.18 48.74
C ALA A 203 6.02 14.80 50.17
N GLN A 204 5.10 15.58 50.75
CA GLN A 204 4.47 15.32 52.05
C GLN A 204 3.20 14.44 51.95
N ASP A 205 2.87 13.91 50.77
CA ASP A 205 1.64 13.15 50.48
C ASP A 205 0.33 13.91 50.80
N ASN A 206 0.36 15.26 50.85
CA ASN A 206 -0.83 16.08 51.15
C ASN A 206 -1.80 16.16 49.95
N ILE A 207 -1.27 15.99 48.73
CA ILE A 207 -2.04 16.05 47.48
C ILE A 207 -1.77 14.80 46.63
N SER A 208 -2.79 14.33 45.91
CA SER A 208 -2.63 13.21 45.00
C SER A 208 -1.88 13.62 43.72
N VAL A 209 -1.23 12.66 43.06
CA VAL A 209 -0.54 12.86 41.76
C VAL A 209 -1.45 13.52 40.71
N ARG A 210 -2.73 13.11 40.63
CA ARG A 210 -3.71 13.71 39.71
C ARG A 210 -4.11 15.12 40.12
N THR A 211 -4.20 15.40 41.41
CA THR A 211 -4.49 16.75 41.92
C THR A 211 -3.32 17.68 41.62
N PHE A 212 -2.09 17.22 41.86
CA PHE A 212 -0.86 17.93 41.56
C PHE A 212 -0.77 18.34 40.09
N GLU A 213 -1.01 17.40 39.17
CA GLU A 213 -1.04 17.67 37.72
C GLU A 213 -2.04 18.77 37.35
N LYS A 214 -3.28 18.69 37.86
CA LYS A 214 -4.31 19.71 37.61
C LYS A 214 -3.94 21.07 38.17
N LEU A 215 -3.33 21.12 39.36
CA LEU A 215 -2.88 22.36 39.99
C LEU A 215 -1.70 22.99 39.24
N ILE A 216 -0.77 22.20 38.69
CA ILE A 216 0.28 22.70 37.80
C ILE A 216 -0.35 23.35 36.57
N TYR A 217 -1.24 22.63 35.88
CA TYR A 217 -1.92 23.15 34.70
C TYR A 217 -2.62 24.49 35.01
N GLN A 218 -3.37 24.57 36.11
CA GLN A 218 -4.04 25.80 36.54
C GLN A 218 -3.06 26.96 36.80
N ASN A 219 -1.93 26.69 37.46
CA ASN A 219 -0.91 27.71 37.69
C ASN A 219 -0.27 28.21 36.40
N VAL A 220 -0.01 27.31 35.45
CA VAL A 220 0.50 27.68 34.12
C VAL A 220 -0.52 28.52 33.36
N THR A 221 -1.81 28.16 33.38
CA THR A 221 -2.87 28.96 32.75
C THR A 221 -2.99 30.34 33.39
N LEU A 222 -2.99 30.45 34.73
CA LEU A 222 -3.02 31.73 35.44
C LEU A 222 -1.83 32.63 35.08
N TYR A 223 -0.63 32.05 34.96
CA TYR A 223 0.56 32.75 34.50
C TYR A 223 0.39 33.29 33.08
N LEU A 224 -0.11 32.46 32.16
CA LEU A 224 -0.34 32.87 30.78
C LEU A 224 -1.42 33.94 30.67
N ASP A 225 -2.49 33.86 31.45
CA ASP A 225 -3.55 34.87 31.52
C ASP A 225 -3.02 36.22 32.04
N ALA A 226 -2.15 36.19 33.05
CA ALA A 226 -1.50 37.39 33.57
C ALA A 226 -0.63 38.08 32.49
N LEU A 227 0.09 37.30 31.68
CA LEU A 227 0.86 37.82 30.54
C LEU A 227 -0.05 38.39 29.45
N MET A 228 -1.16 37.72 29.14
CA MET A 228 -2.12 38.17 28.13
C MET A 228 -2.75 39.52 28.48
N ASN A 229 -3.01 39.77 29.77
CA ASN A 229 -3.52 41.06 30.23
C ASN A 229 -2.51 42.22 30.10
N GLN A 230 -1.22 41.93 29.89
CA GLN A 230 -0.15 42.93 29.81
C GLN A 230 0.33 43.21 28.37
N GLU A 231 -0.14 42.46 27.36
CA GLU A 231 0.46 42.48 26.02
C GLU A 231 -0.32 43.28 24.95
N SER A 232 0.44 43.82 23.99
CA SER A 232 -0.08 44.47 22.79
C SER A 232 -0.35 43.48 21.64
N THR A 233 -1.25 43.85 20.73
CA THR A 233 -1.70 43.05 19.57
C THR A 233 -0.57 42.55 18.63
N VAL A 234 0.63 43.16 18.69
CA VAL A 234 1.80 42.78 17.89
C VAL A 234 2.39 41.43 18.33
N SER A 235 2.22 41.04 19.60
CA SER A 235 2.67 39.76 20.16
C SER A 235 1.98 38.54 19.51
N LEU A 236 0.72 38.70 19.08
CA LEU A 236 -0.06 37.65 18.39
C LEU A 236 0.50 37.30 17.00
N GLN A 237 1.41 38.10 16.45
CA GLN A 237 2.06 37.85 15.16
C GLN A 237 3.44 37.20 15.28
N ASP A 238 3.82 36.72 16.47
CA ASP A 238 5.09 36.03 16.63
C ASP A 238 5.14 34.76 15.76
N LYS A 239 6.00 34.78 14.74
CA LYS A 239 6.24 33.63 13.85
C LYS A 239 6.68 32.39 14.64
N ARG A 240 7.27 32.57 15.84
CA ARG A 240 7.64 31.49 16.75
C ARG A 240 6.42 30.77 17.32
N LEU A 241 5.39 31.51 17.74
CA LEU A 241 4.15 30.95 18.25
C LEU A 241 3.50 30.04 17.21
N ARG A 242 3.34 30.52 15.96
CA ARG A 242 2.79 29.72 14.87
C ARG A 242 3.59 28.44 14.60
N PHE A 243 4.92 28.54 14.59
CA PHE A 243 5.76 27.37 14.42
C PHE A 243 5.57 26.34 15.53
N ILE A 244 5.51 26.77 16.79
CA ILE A 244 5.30 25.86 17.92
C ILE A 244 3.90 25.24 17.87
N GLU A 245 2.88 26.02 17.51
CA GLU A 245 1.52 25.51 17.29
C GLU A 245 1.48 24.44 16.20
N ASP A 246 2.16 24.67 15.06
CA ASP A 246 2.23 23.73 13.95
C ASP A 246 2.99 22.46 14.34
N VAL A 247 4.10 22.59 15.08
CA VAL A 247 4.84 21.45 15.63
C VAL A 247 3.98 20.66 16.62
N GLY A 248 3.30 21.33 17.53
CA GLY A 248 2.40 20.71 18.50
C GLY A 248 1.29 19.91 17.81
N LYS A 249 0.64 20.49 16.80
CA LYS A 249 -0.37 19.80 15.98
C LYS A 249 0.22 18.61 15.23
N ALA A 250 1.40 18.77 14.61
CA ALA A 250 2.05 17.69 13.88
C ALA A 250 2.45 16.51 14.78
N ILE A 251 2.97 16.80 15.98
CA ILE A 251 3.31 15.76 16.97
C ILE A 251 2.04 15.11 17.52
N ALA A 252 1.00 15.88 17.83
CA ALA A 252 -0.30 15.37 18.28
C ALA A 252 -0.89 14.37 17.27
N VAL A 253 -0.82 14.70 15.98
CA VAL A 253 -1.25 13.81 14.88
C VAL A 253 -0.45 12.52 14.84
N ASN A 254 0.87 12.54 15.11
CA ASN A 254 1.68 11.32 15.14
C ASN A 254 1.34 10.38 16.31
N TYR A 255 0.79 10.92 17.41
CA TYR A 255 0.32 10.16 18.56
C TYR A 255 -1.21 10.00 18.58
N ASP A 256 -1.89 10.35 17.48
CA ASP A 256 -3.33 10.13 17.29
C ASP A 256 -4.24 10.90 18.24
N LEU A 257 -3.72 12.00 18.76
CA LEU A 257 -4.44 12.89 19.65
C LEU A 257 -4.97 14.07 18.84
N GLN A 258 -6.29 14.27 18.86
CA GLN A 258 -6.88 15.56 18.47
C GLN A 258 -6.70 16.54 19.62
N LEU A 259 -5.46 16.99 19.84
CA LEU A 259 -5.20 18.05 20.81
C LEU A 259 -5.84 19.34 20.29
N ASN A 260 -6.58 20.01 21.17
CA ASN A 260 -7.35 21.21 20.86
C ASN A 260 -6.42 22.38 20.46
N VAL A 261 -7.00 23.42 19.82
CA VAL A 261 -6.26 24.66 19.48
C VAL A 261 -5.66 25.30 20.73
N GLU A 262 -6.33 25.14 21.87
CA GLU A 262 -5.88 25.62 23.18
C GLU A 262 -4.55 24.99 23.64
N PHE A 263 -4.34 23.68 23.48
CA PHE A 263 -3.05 23.02 23.77
C PHE A 263 -1.89 23.67 23.01
N ALA A 264 -2.06 23.79 21.69
CA ALA A 264 -1.05 24.35 20.80
C ALA A 264 -0.74 25.81 21.18
N TYR A 265 -1.80 26.56 21.49
CA TYR A 265 -1.70 27.93 21.96
C TYR A 265 -0.97 28.03 23.31
N LEU A 266 -1.37 27.27 24.35
CA LEU A 266 -0.78 27.34 25.68
C LEU A 266 0.71 26.94 25.67
N THR A 267 1.05 25.84 25.00
CA THR A 267 2.45 25.40 24.86
C THR A 267 3.29 26.41 24.10
N GLY A 268 2.78 26.93 22.99
CA GLY A 268 3.46 27.96 22.20
C GLY A 268 3.69 29.24 22.99
N ARG A 269 2.67 29.72 23.70
CA ARG A 269 2.75 30.92 24.53
C ARG A 269 3.74 30.75 25.68
N TYR A 270 3.68 29.63 26.40
CA TYR A 270 4.61 29.33 27.48
C TYR A 270 6.06 29.31 27.00
N LEU A 271 6.34 28.61 25.89
CA LEU A 271 7.70 28.51 25.36
C LEU A 271 8.23 29.87 24.83
N THR A 272 7.34 30.71 24.30
CA THR A 272 7.72 32.09 23.90
C THR A 272 7.86 33.06 25.07
N SER A 273 7.30 32.74 26.24
CA SER A 273 7.37 33.58 27.44
C SER A 273 8.51 33.20 28.39
N LEU A 274 9.25 32.12 28.09
CA LEU A 274 10.37 31.67 28.91
C LEU A 274 11.40 32.79 29.12
N PRO A 275 11.90 32.98 30.35
CA PRO A 275 12.98 33.92 30.60
C PRO A 275 14.28 33.44 29.93
N LEU A 276 15.05 34.39 29.40
CA LEU A 276 16.32 34.13 28.69
C LEU A 276 17.49 33.75 29.63
N ALA A 277 17.23 33.64 30.93
CA ALA A 277 18.19 33.44 32.00
C ALA A 277 18.15 31.98 32.49
N PRO A 278 19.30 31.29 32.70
CA PRO A 278 19.30 30.01 33.39
C PRO A 278 18.76 30.13 34.82
N ARG A 279 17.97 29.13 35.19
CA ARG A 279 17.19 29.08 36.44
C ARG A 279 17.74 27.99 37.33
N SER A 280 17.62 28.16 38.65
CA SER A 280 17.94 27.12 39.60
C SER A 280 16.80 26.96 40.59
N VAL A 281 16.16 25.80 40.55
CA VAL A 281 15.25 25.34 41.60
C VAL A 281 16.08 24.57 42.63
N ALA A 282 15.67 24.60 43.90
CA ALA A 282 16.33 23.83 44.94
C ALA A 282 16.32 22.32 44.62
N GLU A 283 17.44 21.63 44.87
CA GLU A 283 17.62 20.20 44.56
C GLU A 283 16.49 19.28 45.07
N PRO A 284 15.96 19.42 46.32
CA PRO A 284 14.87 18.58 46.79
C PRO A 284 13.60 18.67 45.93
N VAL A 285 13.26 19.89 45.50
CA VAL A 285 12.09 20.16 44.65
C VAL A 285 12.33 19.59 43.25
N ARG A 286 13.53 19.78 42.69
CA ARG A 286 13.90 19.23 41.38
C ARG A 286 13.74 17.71 41.33
N LEU A 287 14.12 17.00 42.39
CA LEU A 287 13.98 15.55 42.46
C LEU A 287 12.51 15.10 42.44
N VAL A 288 11.61 15.85 43.08
CA VAL A 288 10.16 15.58 43.05
C VAL A 288 9.60 15.79 41.65
N MET A 289 9.98 16.88 40.98
CA MET A 289 9.57 17.14 39.59
C MET A 289 10.01 16.00 38.66
N GLN A 290 11.27 15.57 38.78
CA GLN A 290 11.83 14.50 37.96
C GLN A 290 11.14 13.16 38.23
N ARG A 291 10.88 12.84 39.51
CA ARG A 291 10.11 11.65 39.87
C ARG A 291 8.71 11.66 39.28
N TRP A 292 8.02 12.80 39.27
CA TRP A 292 6.69 12.91 38.67
C TRP A 292 6.73 12.71 37.15
N LEU A 293 7.68 13.36 36.47
CA LEU A 293 7.91 13.17 35.03
C LEU A 293 8.10 11.68 34.72
N ASP A 294 9.10 11.03 35.32
CA ASP A 294 9.49 9.65 35.02
C ASP A 294 8.42 8.60 35.32
N SER A 295 7.54 8.86 36.29
CA SER A 295 6.60 7.85 36.81
C SER A 295 5.14 8.03 36.40
N SER A 296 4.69 9.28 36.24
CA SER A 296 3.26 9.61 36.22
C SER A 296 2.79 10.11 34.86
N ALA A 297 3.67 10.73 34.08
CA ALA A 297 3.28 11.44 32.87
C ALA A 297 3.26 10.58 31.59
N GLY A 298 4.00 9.47 31.54
CA GLY A 298 3.93 8.45 30.47
C GLY A 298 3.90 9.01 29.04
N LEU A 299 2.73 8.96 28.38
CA LEU A 299 2.52 9.48 27.03
C LEU A 299 2.68 11.01 26.95
N ALA A 300 2.16 11.73 27.94
CA ALA A 300 2.23 13.20 27.98
C ALA A 300 3.68 13.69 28.01
N GLN A 301 4.54 13.03 28.80
CA GLN A 301 5.97 13.34 28.84
C GLN A 301 6.63 13.07 27.49
N ARG A 302 6.36 11.92 26.85
CA ARG A 302 6.96 11.60 25.53
C ARG A 302 6.61 12.63 24.46
N ILE A 303 5.36 13.10 24.45
CA ILE A 303 4.91 14.17 23.54
C ILE A 303 5.59 15.49 23.90
N ALA A 304 5.63 15.84 25.19
CA ALA A 304 6.29 17.05 25.67
C ALA A 304 7.78 17.08 25.31
N GLU A 305 8.51 15.99 25.54
CA GLU A 305 9.94 15.87 25.19
C GLU A 305 10.17 15.99 23.69
N LYS A 306 9.37 15.30 22.87
CA LYS A 306 9.46 15.42 21.40
C LYS A 306 9.21 16.86 20.94
N LEU A 307 8.21 17.53 21.53
CA LEU A 307 7.90 18.93 21.22
C LEU A 307 9.07 19.83 21.62
N LEU A 308 9.59 19.66 22.82
CA LEU A 308 10.70 20.44 23.34
C LEU A 308 11.97 20.25 22.49
N ASP A 309 12.29 19.03 22.08
CA ASP A 309 13.45 18.76 21.21
C ASP A 309 13.34 19.47 19.86
N VAL A 310 12.18 19.39 19.20
CA VAL A 310 11.96 20.04 17.89
C VAL A 310 12.03 21.57 18.01
N VAL A 311 11.43 22.13 19.06
CA VAL A 311 11.43 23.58 19.29
C VAL A 311 12.84 24.05 19.66
N ASN A 312 13.54 23.33 20.54
CA ASN A 312 14.88 23.68 20.98
C ASN A 312 15.90 23.63 19.83
N ASN A 313 15.80 22.63 18.95
CA ASN A 313 16.65 22.55 17.75
C ASN A 313 16.55 23.77 16.84
N LYS A 314 15.41 24.48 16.85
CA LYS A 314 15.19 25.66 15.99
C LYS A 314 15.45 26.97 16.71
N TYR A 315 15.02 27.10 17.96
CA TYR A 315 15.03 28.37 18.67
C TYR A 315 16.06 28.49 19.78
N ASP A 316 16.77 27.41 20.11
CA ASP A 316 17.78 27.37 21.18
C ASP A 316 17.19 27.98 22.47
N LEU A 317 16.33 27.22 23.15
CA LEU A 317 15.62 27.62 24.36
C LEU A 317 16.28 26.97 25.59
N LEU A 318 16.47 27.74 26.66
CA LEU A 318 16.86 27.18 27.96
C LEU A 318 15.63 26.49 28.56
N ILE A 319 15.58 25.16 28.45
CA ILE A 319 14.49 24.33 28.98
C ILE A 319 15.01 23.57 30.19
N ASP A 320 14.46 23.87 31.36
CA ASP A 320 14.77 23.22 32.63
C ASP A 320 13.66 22.23 33.05
N THR A 321 13.86 21.55 34.17
CA THR A 321 12.96 20.53 34.74
C THR A 321 11.56 21.08 34.99
N LEU A 322 11.44 22.33 35.47
CA LEU A 322 10.16 23.01 35.69
C LEU A 322 9.39 23.20 34.38
N ASP A 323 10.07 23.60 33.31
CA ASP A 323 9.44 23.85 32.01
C ASP A 323 8.96 22.54 31.37
N ARG A 324 9.74 21.45 31.52
CA ARG A 324 9.33 20.10 31.13
C ARG A 324 8.05 19.69 31.85
N LEU A 325 7.98 19.93 33.16
CA LEU A 325 6.81 19.64 33.97
C LEU A 325 5.59 20.48 33.56
N ALA A 326 5.76 21.78 33.31
CA ALA A 326 4.68 22.66 32.84
C ALA A 326 4.10 22.21 31.49
N ILE A 327 4.96 21.94 30.51
CA ILE A 327 4.53 21.48 29.17
C ILE A 327 3.87 20.11 29.27
N THR A 328 4.43 19.20 30.07
CA THR A 328 3.86 17.88 30.29
C THR A 328 2.47 17.95 30.92
N ALA A 329 2.24 18.85 31.88
CA ALA A 329 0.91 19.06 32.47
C ALA A 329 -0.10 19.61 31.45
N ILE A 330 0.31 20.53 30.55
CA ILE A 330 -0.54 21.02 29.45
C ILE A 330 -0.92 19.87 28.51
N VAL A 331 0.06 19.06 28.10
CA VAL A 331 -0.17 17.90 27.22
C VAL A 331 -1.12 16.91 27.88
N SER A 332 -0.88 16.58 29.15
CA SER A 332 -1.66 15.58 29.89
C SER A 332 -3.13 15.99 30.03
N ASN A 333 -3.39 17.25 30.38
CA ASN A 333 -4.77 17.75 30.45
C ASN A 333 -5.45 17.77 29.06
N ALA A 334 -4.70 18.06 27.99
CA ALA A 334 -5.23 18.00 26.64
C ALA A 334 -5.55 16.56 26.20
N ILE A 335 -4.74 15.57 26.60
CA ILE A 335 -5.03 14.14 26.41
C ILE A 335 -6.29 13.73 27.17
N ASP A 336 -6.41 14.12 28.44
CA ASP A 336 -7.57 13.84 29.28
C ASP A 336 -8.86 14.43 28.68
N ALA A 337 -8.79 15.64 28.13
CA ALA A 337 -9.92 16.28 27.45
C ALA A 337 -10.36 15.53 26.17
N THR A 338 -9.44 14.89 25.44
CA THR A 338 -9.76 14.07 24.26
C THR A 338 -10.19 12.65 24.63
N SER A 339 -9.77 12.13 25.79
CA SER A 339 -9.93 10.72 26.17
C SER A 339 -11.33 10.34 26.70
N GLY A 340 -12.36 11.09 26.32
CA GLY A 340 -13.75 10.80 26.67
C GLY A 340 -14.29 9.51 26.02
N GLY A 341 -14.12 8.37 26.71
CA GLY A 341 -15.16 7.35 26.89
C GLY A 341 -15.59 6.46 25.70
N LYS A 342 -14.92 6.51 24.54
CA LYS A 342 -15.23 5.60 23.41
C LYS A 342 -14.43 4.28 23.48
N VAL A 343 -15.00 3.22 22.91
CA VAL A 343 -14.34 1.92 22.72
C VAL A 343 -13.02 2.11 21.96
N LYS A 344 -11.93 1.53 22.45
CA LYS A 344 -10.64 1.57 21.76
C LYS A 344 -10.56 0.46 20.73
N ALA A 345 -10.35 0.79 19.47
CA ALA A 345 -10.34 -0.20 18.40
C ALA A 345 -8.95 -0.37 17.77
N LEU A 346 -8.54 -1.62 17.57
CA LEU A 346 -7.28 -1.99 16.92
C LEU A 346 -7.54 -2.89 15.72
N ILE A 347 -6.72 -2.74 14.68
CA ILE A 347 -6.68 -3.68 13.55
C ILE A 347 -5.30 -4.32 13.53
N ILE A 348 -5.26 -5.65 13.50
CA ILE A 348 -4.04 -6.46 13.38
C ILE A 348 -4.15 -7.28 12.10
N ALA A 349 -3.21 -7.14 11.18
CA ALA A 349 -3.26 -7.88 9.92
C ALA A 349 -1.88 -8.30 9.45
N HIS A 350 -1.81 -9.43 8.76
CA HIS A 350 -0.56 -9.90 8.19
C HIS A 350 -0.15 -9.02 7.01
N GLY A 351 1.15 -8.79 6.87
CA GLY A 351 1.74 -7.97 5.83
C GLY A 351 2.28 -6.64 6.33
N TYR A 352 2.84 -5.86 5.42
CA TYR A 352 3.56 -4.62 5.74
C TYR A 352 2.65 -3.41 5.97
N SER A 353 1.42 -3.44 5.46
CA SER A 353 0.54 -2.27 5.48
C SER A 353 -0.95 -2.61 5.45
N THR A 354 -1.33 -3.88 5.63
CA THR A 354 -2.72 -4.32 5.52
C THR A 354 -3.59 -3.70 6.61
N ALA A 355 -3.13 -3.71 7.86
CA ALA A 355 -3.84 -3.12 8.98
C ALA A 355 -3.88 -1.59 8.84
N SER A 356 -2.73 -1.00 8.51
CA SER A 356 -2.61 0.45 8.30
C SER A 356 -3.50 0.94 7.16
N SER A 357 -3.62 0.18 6.07
CA SER A 357 -4.47 0.51 4.93
C SER A 357 -5.96 0.48 5.32
N ILE A 358 -6.41 -0.58 5.98
CA ILE A 358 -7.81 -0.72 6.42
C ILE A 358 -8.16 0.37 7.44
N ALA A 359 -7.33 0.56 8.46
CA ALA A 359 -7.52 1.60 9.47
C ALA A 359 -7.53 3.00 8.84
N GLY A 360 -6.62 3.26 7.90
CA GLY A 360 -6.53 4.53 7.19
C GLY A 360 -7.79 4.84 6.38
N VAL A 361 -8.35 3.86 5.68
CA VAL A 361 -9.61 4.02 4.94
C VAL A 361 -10.78 4.26 5.90
N ALA A 362 -10.89 3.45 6.95
CA ALA A 362 -11.99 3.55 7.91
C ALA A 362 -11.98 4.90 8.66
N ASN A 363 -10.84 5.29 9.21
CA ASN A 363 -10.68 6.56 9.93
C ASN A 363 -10.96 7.77 9.02
N ARG A 364 -10.50 7.72 7.76
CA ARG A 364 -10.71 8.82 6.81
C ARG A 364 -12.18 8.97 6.39
N LEU A 365 -12.90 7.87 6.18
CA LEU A 365 -14.31 7.90 5.79
C LEU A 365 -15.24 8.29 6.93
N ILE A 366 -14.92 7.91 8.16
CA ILE A 366 -15.67 8.34 9.36
C ILE A 366 -15.35 9.80 9.73
N GLY A 367 -14.15 10.28 9.39
CA GLY A 367 -13.69 11.64 9.74
C GLY A 367 -13.15 11.75 11.17
N GLU A 368 -13.02 10.63 11.87
CA GLU A 368 -12.47 10.50 13.22
C GLU A 368 -11.46 9.35 13.24
N LYS A 369 -10.38 9.48 14.01
CA LYS A 369 -9.44 8.38 14.20
C LYS A 369 -9.99 7.39 15.23
N ILE A 370 -10.57 6.30 14.74
CA ILE A 370 -11.17 5.22 15.54
C ILE A 370 -10.20 4.05 15.74
N TYR A 371 -9.48 3.66 14.69
CA TYR A 371 -8.58 2.50 14.72
C TYR A 371 -7.11 2.87 14.88
N GLN A 372 -6.43 2.09 15.73
CA GLN A 372 -4.99 1.92 15.70
C GLN A 372 -4.58 0.68 14.90
N ALA A 373 -3.64 0.82 13.98
CA ALA A 373 -3.17 -0.29 13.14
C ALA A 373 -1.89 -0.93 13.70
N MET A 374 -1.80 -2.25 13.59
CA MET A 374 -0.62 -3.04 13.91
C MET A 374 -0.36 -4.03 12.76
N ASP A 375 0.60 -3.69 11.91
CA ASP A 375 0.99 -4.53 10.78
C ASP A 375 1.95 -5.65 11.25
N MET A 376 1.70 -6.88 10.79
CA MET A 376 2.50 -8.07 11.13
C MET A 376 3.18 -8.63 9.87
N PRO A 377 4.38 -8.14 9.51
CA PRO A 377 5.17 -8.74 8.45
C PRO A 377 5.47 -10.23 8.74
N MET A 378 5.62 -11.05 7.69
CA MET A 378 5.83 -12.51 7.82
C MET A 378 7.07 -12.89 8.66
N GLU A 379 8.08 -12.01 8.70
CA GLU A 379 9.33 -12.21 9.45
C GLU A 379 9.18 -11.89 10.95
N VAL A 380 8.09 -11.22 11.35
CA VAL A 380 7.87 -10.75 12.73
C VAL A 380 7.08 -11.79 13.50
N ALA A 381 7.58 -12.19 14.67
CA ALA A 381 6.89 -13.14 15.53
C ALA A 381 5.66 -12.49 16.17
N PHE A 382 4.59 -13.27 16.35
CA PHE A 382 3.37 -12.82 17.03
C PHE A 382 3.65 -12.19 18.41
N ASN A 383 4.61 -12.73 19.16
CA ASN A 383 4.99 -12.21 20.48
C ASN A 383 5.57 -10.78 20.44
N ASP A 384 6.17 -10.36 19.33
CA ASP A 384 6.69 -9.00 19.21
C ASP A 384 5.56 -8.02 18.93
N VAL A 385 4.58 -8.41 18.12
CA VAL A 385 3.36 -7.62 17.89
C VAL A 385 2.51 -7.56 19.17
N SER A 386 2.35 -8.66 19.90
CA SER A 386 1.60 -8.66 21.16
C SER A 386 2.23 -7.75 22.20
N ARG A 387 3.57 -7.70 22.29
CA ARG A 387 4.29 -6.71 23.13
C ARG A 387 4.01 -5.28 22.69
N ALA A 388 4.00 -4.99 21.40
CA ALA A 388 3.69 -3.65 20.88
C ALA A 388 2.25 -3.24 21.20
N VAL A 389 1.29 -4.18 21.10
CA VAL A 389 -0.11 -3.93 21.47
C VAL A 389 -0.25 -3.73 22.99
N VAL A 390 0.44 -4.53 23.80
CA VAL A 390 0.46 -4.39 25.26
C VAL A 390 1.02 -3.05 25.67
N ASP A 391 2.17 -2.63 25.12
CA ASP A 391 2.77 -1.32 25.41
C ASP A 391 1.81 -0.17 25.06
N TYR A 392 1.12 -0.27 23.92
CA TYR A 392 0.09 0.69 23.52
C TYR A 392 -1.09 0.74 24.50
N LEU A 393 -1.63 -0.42 24.90
CA LEU A 393 -2.81 -0.49 25.76
C LEU A 393 -2.52 -0.18 27.24
N GLN A 394 -1.31 -0.44 27.74
CA GLN A 394 -0.90 -0.08 29.11
C GLN A 394 -1.08 1.41 29.42
N HIS A 395 -0.96 2.25 28.40
CA HIS A 395 -1.01 3.70 28.51
C HIS A 395 -2.31 4.30 27.96
N THR A 396 -3.31 3.47 27.64
CA THR A 396 -4.57 3.89 27.03
C THR A 396 -5.75 3.64 27.98
N ASP A 397 -6.71 4.57 28.09
CA ASP A 397 -7.95 4.31 28.84
C ASP A 397 -8.80 3.26 28.11
N THR A 398 -8.93 2.09 28.73
CA THR A 398 -9.64 0.91 28.19
C THR A 398 -10.96 0.63 28.93
N ARG A 399 -11.46 1.53 29.79
CA ARG A 399 -12.70 1.33 30.56
C ARG A 399 -13.94 1.11 29.69
N ALA A 400 -14.00 1.76 28.53
CA ALA A 400 -15.08 1.59 27.57
C ALA A 400 -14.99 0.27 26.77
N GLY A 401 -13.88 -0.48 26.91
CA GLY A 401 -13.60 -1.71 26.21
C GLY A 401 -12.58 -1.56 25.07
N VAL A 402 -12.03 -2.70 24.66
CA VAL A 402 -11.07 -2.83 23.56
C VAL A 402 -11.63 -3.77 22.51
N MET A 403 -11.75 -3.29 21.27
CA MET A 403 -12.16 -4.05 20.09
C MET A 403 -10.94 -4.36 19.24
N VAL A 404 -10.60 -5.62 19.04
CA VAL A 404 -9.48 -6.03 18.18
C VAL A 404 -10.03 -6.74 16.95
N LEU A 405 -9.76 -6.22 15.76
CA LEU A 405 -10.09 -6.85 14.49
C LEU A 405 -8.83 -7.50 13.91
N ILE A 406 -8.84 -8.81 13.69
CA ILE A 406 -7.69 -9.55 13.16
C ILE A 406 -7.97 -10.21 11.81
N ASP A 407 -6.98 -10.21 10.92
CA ASP A 407 -7.03 -10.83 9.59
C ASP A 407 -7.10 -12.36 9.65
N MET A 408 -6.11 -13.01 10.27
CA MET A 408 -6.02 -14.46 10.35
C MET A 408 -5.69 -14.93 11.76
N GLY A 409 -6.51 -15.81 12.34
CA GLY A 409 -6.20 -16.57 13.56
C GLY A 409 -5.78 -15.74 14.79
N TYR A 410 -5.23 -16.38 15.81
CA TYR A 410 -4.70 -15.77 17.05
C TYR A 410 -5.68 -15.13 18.04
N THR A 411 -6.98 -15.38 17.90
CA THR A 411 -8.01 -14.79 18.79
C THR A 411 -7.73 -15.07 20.27
N LYS A 412 -7.34 -16.31 20.61
CA LYS A 412 -7.06 -16.73 22.00
C LYS A 412 -5.76 -16.14 22.51
N GLU A 413 -4.72 -16.17 21.69
CA GLU A 413 -3.39 -15.68 22.01
C GLU A 413 -3.39 -14.16 22.25
N ILE A 414 -4.18 -13.42 21.47
CA ILE A 414 -4.44 -11.99 21.72
C ILE A 414 -5.21 -11.81 23.03
N ALA A 415 -6.28 -12.57 23.24
CA ALA A 415 -7.07 -12.46 24.47
C ALA A 415 -6.21 -12.69 25.71
N ASP A 416 -5.42 -13.77 25.73
CA ASP A 416 -4.53 -14.12 26.84
C ASP A 416 -3.46 -13.04 27.09
N ALA A 417 -2.92 -12.42 26.04
CA ALA A 417 -1.91 -11.38 26.17
C ALA A 417 -2.48 -10.02 26.65
N LEU A 418 -3.72 -9.69 26.29
CA LEU A 418 -4.29 -8.36 26.55
C LEU A 418 -5.13 -8.30 27.83
N LEU A 419 -5.72 -9.41 28.26
CA LEU A 419 -6.58 -9.46 29.45
C LEU A 419 -5.89 -8.98 30.73
N SER A 420 -4.56 -9.11 30.85
CA SER A 420 -3.82 -8.62 32.02
C SER A 420 -3.58 -7.11 32.06
N VAL A 421 -3.89 -6.39 30.98
CA VAL A 421 -3.50 -4.98 30.79
C VAL A 421 -4.72 -4.04 30.72
N ILE A 422 -5.88 -4.58 30.37
CA ILE A 422 -7.10 -3.79 30.10
C ILE A 422 -8.03 -3.75 31.33
N ASN A 423 -8.75 -2.64 31.49
CA ASN A 423 -9.71 -2.43 32.59
C ASN A 423 -11.17 -2.41 32.08
N GLY A 424 -11.49 -3.21 31.07
CA GLY A 424 -12.79 -3.26 30.42
C GLY A 424 -12.97 -4.50 29.54
N PRO A 425 -14.14 -4.66 28.88
CA PRO A 425 -14.42 -5.78 28.00
C PRO A 425 -13.49 -5.84 26.79
N LEU A 426 -13.06 -7.04 26.41
CA LEU A 426 -12.29 -7.32 25.19
C LEU A 426 -13.15 -8.09 24.20
N VAL A 427 -13.30 -7.54 23.00
CA VAL A 427 -13.88 -8.26 21.87
C VAL A 427 -12.81 -8.44 20.81
N VAL A 428 -12.61 -9.69 20.39
CA VAL A 428 -11.70 -10.01 19.28
C VAL A 428 -12.52 -10.60 18.15
N VAL A 429 -12.50 -9.94 17.00
CA VAL A 429 -13.21 -10.35 15.78
C VAL A 429 -12.18 -10.78 14.75
N ASP A 430 -12.31 -12.01 14.27
CA ASP A 430 -11.47 -12.53 13.19
C ASP A 430 -12.03 -12.16 11.81
N ASN A 431 -11.23 -12.42 10.76
CA ASN A 431 -11.58 -12.14 9.37
C ASN A 431 -11.90 -10.66 9.11
N VAL A 432 -11.02 -9.75 9.55
CA VAL A 432 -11.19 -8.32 9.33
C VAL A 432 -11.20 -7.98 7.84
N THR A 433 -12.20 -7.22 7.44
CA THR A 433 -12.30 -6.64 6.10
C THR A 433 -12.49 -5.13 6.21
N THR A 434 -12.21 -4.39 5.13
CA THR A 434 -12.47 -2.94 5.10
C THR A 434 -13.91 -2.59 5.43
N ARG A 435 -14.87 -3.42 4.99
CA ARG A 435 -16.29 -3.25 5.30
C ARG A 435 -16.60 -3.48 6.78
N MET A 436 -16.05 -4.54 7.37
CA MET A 436 -16.18 -4.81 8.81
C MET A 436 -15.64 -3.62 9.63
N ALA A 437 -14.44 -3.16 9.30
CA ALA A 437 -13.81 -2.02 9.97
C ALA A 437 -14.66 -0.74 9.85
N LEU A 438 -15.19 -0.43 8.67
CA LEU A 438 -16.07 0.73 8.48
C LEU A 438 -17.34 0.66 9.33
N ASN A 439 -18.02 -0.49 9.32
CA ASN A 439 -19.25 -0.67 10.08
C ASN A 439 -19.00 -0.55 11.58
N VAL A 440 -17.97 -1.22 12.10
CA VAL A 440 -17.60 -1.13 13.53
C VAL A 440 -17.22 0.31 13.90
N ALA A 441 -16.47 1.03 13.06
CA ALA A 441 -16.08 2.41 13.35
C ALA A 441 -17.26 3.38 13.38
N SER A 442 -18.25 3.20 12.50
CA SER A 442 -19.49 3.98 12.53
C SER A 442 -20.20 3.84 13.88
N GLU A 443 -20.29 2.62 14.42
CA GLU A 443 -20.97 2.38 15.70
C GLU A 443 -20.16 2.87 16.91
N ILE A 444 -18.83 2.78 16.87
CA ILE A 444 -17.96 3.37 17.90
C ILE A 444 -18.07 4.90 17.89
N ALA A 445 -18.12 5.52 16.70
CA ALA A 445 -18.29 6.97 16.59
C ALA A 445 -19.63 7.45 17.19
N LEU A 446 -20.69 6.64 17.08
CA LEU A 446 -21.99 6.87 17.71
C LEU A 446 -22.02 6.57 19.22
N GLY A 447 -20.93 6.03 19.79
CA GLY A 447 -20.83 5.74 21.22
C GLY A 447 -21.62 4.51 21.70
N LYS A 448 -21.88 3.54 20.82
CA LYS A 448 -22.52 2.27 21.21
C LYS A 448 -21.63 1.43 22.12
N ASN A 449 -22.26 0.55 22.90
CA ASN A 449 -21.56 -0.43 23.74
C ASN A 449 -20.85 -1.49 22.88
N ILE A 450 -19.64 -1.87 23.26
CA ILE A 450 -18.82 -2.86 22.54
C ILE A 450 -19.53 -4.19 22.25
N GLU A 451 -20.34 -4.71 23.18
CA GLU A 451 -21.05 -5.98 23.05
C GLU A 451 -22.11 -5.89 21.96
N GLN A 452 -22.87 -4.78 21.94
CA GLN A 452 -23.88 -4.51 20.91
C GLN A 452 -23.26 -4.38 19.53
N ILE A 453 -22.08 -3.74 19.44
CA ILE A 453 -21.35 -3.62 18.17
C ILE A 453 -20.98 -5.01 17.64
N ALA A 454 -20.50 -5.91 18.50
CA ALA A 454 -20.12 -7.25 18.12
C ALA A 454 -21.33 -8.07 17.63
N GLU A 455 -22.44 -8.02 18.36
CA GLU A 455 -23.67 -8.76 18.03
C GLU A 455 -24.34 -8.27 16.74
N GLU A 456 -24.37 -6.96 16.50
CA GLU A 456 -25.02 -6.37 15.32
C GLU A 456 -24.15 -6.46 14.05
N ILE A 457 -22.84 -6.17 14.17
CA ILE A 457 -21.99 -5.93 12.98
C ILE A 457 -21.30 -7.20 12.47
N VAL A 458 -20.89 -8.11 13.35
CA VAL A 458 -20.14 -9.31 12.93
C VAL A 458 -20.97 -10.21 12.00
N PRO A 459 -22.25 -10.53 12.29
CA PRO A 459 -23.06 -11.37 11.40
C PRO A 459 -23.34 -10.76 10.03
N LEU A 460 -23.41 -9.42 9.94
CA LEU A 460 -23.69 -8.70 8.68
C LEU A 460 -22.54 -8.75 7.67
N ASN A 461 -21.34 -9.11 8.11
CA ASN A 461 -20.12 -9.09 7.31
C ASN A 461 -19.64 -10.49 6.90
N GLN A 462 -20.50 -11.51 7.02
CA GLN A 462 -20.21 -12.84 6.49
C GLN A 462 -20.20 -12.83 4.95
N SER A 463 -19.26 -13.56 4.34
CA SER A 463 -19.15 -13.70 2.89
C SER A 463 -20.38 -14.39 2.30
N ARG A 464 -20.97 -13.78 1.28
CA ARG A 464 -22.00 -14.40 0.43
C ARG A 464 -21.38 -14.75 -0.91
N TRP A 465 -21.80 -15.88 -1.48
CA TRP A 465 -21.37 -16.32 -2.80
C TRP A 465 -22.59 -16.64 -3.64
N ASP A 466 -22.51 -16.28 -4.91
CA ASP A 466 -23.51 -16.61 -5.92
C ASP A 466 -22.75 -17.12 -7.14
N VAL A 467 -23.21 -18.22 -7.74
CA VAL A 467 -22.66 -18.73 -9.00
C VAL A 467 -23.50 -18.19 -10.12
N PHE A 468 -22.93 -17.27 -10.88
CA PHE A 468 -23.51 -16.76 -12.12
C PHE A 468 -22.97 -17.59 -13.28
N TRP A 469 -23.83 -18.44 -13.85
CA TRP A 469 -23.51 -19.16 -15.07
C TRP A 469 -23.59 -18.20 -16.27
N PRO A 470 -22.67 -18.29 -17.24
CA PRO A 470 -22.79 -17.55 -18.49
C PRO A 470 -24.10 -17.91 -19.20
N ALA A 471 -24.78 -16.92 -19.77
CA ALA A 471 -25.95 -17.15 -20.63
C ALA A 471 -25.58 -17.69 -22.03
N GLU A 472 -24.29 -17.87 -22.32
CA GLU A 472 -23.83 -18.36 -23.61
C GLU A 472 -24.36 -19.77 -23.87
N LYS A 473 -24.76 -20.00 -25.13
CA LYS A 473 -25.21 -21.30 -25.61
C LYS A 473 -24.11 -22.30 -25.33
N LYS A 474 -24.37 -23.21 -24.39
CA LYS A 474 -23.48 -24.33 -24.11
C LYS A 474 -23.13 -24.99 -25.44
N GLU A 475 -21.85 -25.31 -25.62
CA GLU A 475 -21.39 -26.01 -26.81
C GLU A 475 -22.23 -27.29 -26.98
N ARG A 476 -22.80 -27.48 -28.17
CA ARG A 476 -23.67 -28.60 -28.49
C ARG A 476 -22.83 -29.84 -28.71
N VAL A 477 -23.15 -30.91 -28.00
CA VAL A 477 -22.36 -32.13 -28.02
C VAL A 477 -23.22 -33.35 -28.31
N LEU A 478 -22.74 -34.20 -29.23
CA LEU A 478 -23.16 -35.59 -29.35
C LEU A 478 -22.20 -36.48 -28.54
N LEU A 479 -22.75 -37.21 -27.57
CA LEU A 479 -21.95 -38.15 -26.76
C LEU A 479 -21.88 -39.49 -27.47
N VAL A 480 -20.67 -40.00 -27.71
CA VAL A 480 -20.48 -41.36 -28.26
C VAL A 480 -19.93 -42.27 -27.16
N THR A 481 -20.59 -43.40 -26.90
CA THR A 481 -20.23 -44.31 -25.80
C THR A 481 -20.07 -45.76 -26.23
N CYS A 482 -19.16 -46.47 -25.56
CA CYS A 482 -18.99 -47.92 -25.73
C CYS A 482 -18.63 -48.59 -24.38
N ILE A 483 -19.06 -49.85 -24.21
CA ILE A 483 -18.80 -50.66 -23.01
C ILE A 483 -17.34 -51.10 -22.93
N THR A 484 -16.75 -51.53 -24.04
CA THR A 484 -15.44 -52.19 -24.09
C THR A 484 -14.26 -51.20 -24.01
N GLY A 485 -14.51 -49.98 -23.57
CA GLY A 485 -13.57 -48.86 -23.57
C GLY A 485 -13.88 -47.86 -24.69
N ILE A 486 -12.87 -47.14 -25.16
CA ILE A 486 -13.06 -45.98 -26.04
C ILE A 486 -12.98 -46.34 -27.54
N GLY A 487 -12.56 -47.57 -27.89
CA GLY A 487 -12.23 -47.96 -29.28
C GLY A 487 -13.35 -47.74 -30.30
N THR A 488 -14.51 -48.38 -30.13
CA THR A 488 -15.65 -48.22 -31.05
C THR A 488 -16.21 -46.80 -31.00
N ALA A 489 -16.21 -46.17 -29.82
CA ALA A 489 -16.67 -44.79 -29.66
C ALA A 489 -15.79 -43.80 -30.42
N PHE A 490 -14.47 -44.00 -30.41
CA PHE A 490 -13.52 -43.16 -31.14
C PHE A 490 -13.59 -43.39 -32.65
N LYS A 491 -13.74 -44.65 -33.08
CA LYS A 491 -13.97 -44.97 -34.49
C LYS A 491 -15.24 -44.31 -35.03
N PHE A 492 -16.33 -44.40 -34.26
CA PHE A 492 -17.60 -43.78 -34.63
C PHE A 492 -17.54 -42.25 -34.55
N LYS A 493 -16.86 -41.69 -33.54
CA LYS A 493 -16.54 -40.26 -33.48
C LYS A 493 -15.84 -39.79 -34.77
N ASN A 494 -14.74 -40.43 -35.15
CA ASN A 494 -14.00 -40.07 -36.37
C ASN A 494 -14.86 -40.18 -37.64
N LEU A 495 -15.73 -41.19 -37.70
CA LEU A 495 -16.67 -41.37 -38.81
C LEU A 495 -17.65 -40.19 -38.88
N MET A 496 -18.23 -39.80 -37.76
CA MET A 496 -19.19 -38.70 -37.68
C MET A 496 -18.53 -37.33 -37.92
N GLU A 497 -17.30 -37.11 -37.44
CA GLU A 497 -16.52 -35.89 -37.73
C GLU A 497 -16.27 -35.74 -39.23
N LYS A 498 -15.91 -36.83 -39.92
CA LYS A 498 -15.78 -36.85 -41.39
C LYS A 498 -17.11 -36.70 -42.12
N SER A 499 -18.22 -36.94 -41.44
CA SER A 499 -19.57 -36.78 -42.01
C SER A 499 -20.06 -35.33 -41.99
N LEU A 500 -19.18 -34.38 -41.66
CA LEU A 500 -19.42 -32.93 -41.58
C LEU A 500 -20.31 -32.51 -40.41
N LEU A 501 -20.43 -33.32 -39.35
CA LEU A 501 -21.24 -32.94 -38.19
C LEU A 501 -20.66 -31.68 -37.48
N ASN A 502 -19.33 -31.62 -37.36
CA ASN A 502 -18.62 -30.49 -36.74
C ASN A 502 -18.80 -29.17 -37.51
N ASP A 503 -19.06 -29.23 -38.82
CA ASP A 503 -19.29 -28.05 -39.66
C ASP A 503 -20.62 -27.34 -39.33
N PHE A 504 -21.47 -27.96 -38.51
CA PHE A 504 -22.75 -27.42 -38.06
C PHE A 504 -22.79 -27.10 -36.56
N ASP A 505 -21.65 -26.76 -35.96
CA ASP A 505 -21.51 -26.39 -34.54
C ASP A 505 -21.99 -27.50 -33.56
N ILE A 506 -21.86 -28.76 -33.96
CA ILE A 506 -22.15 -29.92 -33.11
C ILE A 506 -20.84 -30.70 -32.93
N ASN A 507 -20.27 -30.63 -31.73
CA ASN A 507 -19.04 -31.35 -31.39
C ASN A 507 -19.37 -32.78 -30.94
N ILE A 508 -18.36 -33.66 -30.98
CA ILE A 508 -18.50 -35.08 -30.64
C ILE A 508 -17.53 -35.45 -29.54
N ILE A 509 -18.06 -35.95 -28.42
CA ILE A 509 -17.23 -36.39 -27.29
C ILE A 509 -17.39 -37.90 -27.12
N ALA A 510 -16.27 -38.61 -27.24
CA ALA A 510 -16.19 -40.03 -26.94
C ALA A 510 -16.03 -40.22 -25.42
N CYS A 511 -16.97 -40.92 -24.79
CA CYS A 511 -17.02 -41.16 -23.36
C CYS A 511 -17.09 -42.66 -23.06
N GLU A 512 -16.53 -43.07 -21.93
CA GLU A 512 -16.71 -44.43 -21.40
C GLU A 512 -18.12 -44.59 -20.85
N TYR A 513 -18.75 -45.74 -21.13
CA TYR A 513 -20.08 -46.06 -20.62
C TYR A 513 -20.17 -45.95 -19.09
N THR A 514 -19.14 -46.41 -18.37
CA THR A 514 -19.07 -46.38 -16.90
C THR A 514 -19.05 -44.95 -16.33
N ARG A 515 -18.44 -43.99 -17.04
CA ARG A 515 -18.39 -42.58 -16.60
C ARG A 515 -19.75 -41.89 -16.73
N LEU A 516 -20.50 -42.19 -17.80
CA LEU A 516 -21.85 -41.66 -18.01
C LEU A 516 -22.87 -42.26 -17.04
N LYS A 517 -22.66 -43.49 -16.56
CA LYS A 517 -23.51 -44.12 -15.55
C LYS A 517 -23.28 -43.58 -14.13
N ASN A 518 -22.11 -42.99 -13.87
CA ASN A 518 -21.82 -42.34 -12.59
C ASN A 518 -22.49 -40.95 -12.53
N SER A 519 -23.41 -40.78 -11.57
CA SER A 519 -24.25 -39.59 -11.45
C SER A 519 -23.44 -38.29 -11.33
N ARG A 520 -22.30 -38.28 -10.64
CA ARG A 520 -21.50 -37.06 -10.48
C ARG A 520 -20.88 -36.58 -11.80
N THR A 521 -20.29 -37.50 -12.57
CA THR A 521 -19.68 -37.18 -13.87
C THR A 521 -20.73 -36.84 -14.92
N ALA A 522 -21.85 -37.55 -14.94
CA ALA A 522 -22.97 -37.25 -15.82
C ALA A 522 -23.52 -35.83 -15.59
N VAL A 523 -23.75 -35.48 -14.32
CA VAL A 523 -24.20 -34.14 -13.94
C VAL A 523 -23.19 -33.08 -14.37
N SER A 524 -21.89 -33.30 -14.17
CA SER A 524 -20.85 -32.37 -14.62
C SER A 524 -20.87 -32.14 -16.13
N LEU A 525 -21.03 -33.19 -16.94
CA LEU A 525 -21.11 -33.08 -18.41
C LEU A 525 -22.35 -32.32 -18.86
N LEU A 526 -23.51 -32.58 -18.25
CA LEU A 526 -24.77 -31.87 -18.53
C LEU A 526 -24.73 -30.39 -18.10
N HIS A 527 -23.93 -30.06 -17.08
CA HIS A 527 -23.69 -28.68 -16.70
C HIS A 527 -22.81 -27.96 -17.73
N GLN A 528 -21.78 -28.64 -18.25
CA GLN A 528 -20.80 -28.04 -19.15
C GLN A 528 -21.28 -27.91 -20.60
N TYR A 529 -22.06 -28.89 -21.10
CA TYR A 529 -22.45 -28.99 -22.51
C TYR A 529 -23.96 -29.05 -22.71
N GLU A 530 -24.45 -28.64 -23.88
CA GLU A 530 -25.79 -28.99 -24.34
C GLU A 530 -25.71 -30.36 -25.01
N VAL A 531 -26.06 -31.41 -24.27
CA VAL A 531 -26.01 -32.77 -24.80
C VAL A 531 -27.24 -33.01 -25.67
N ILE A 532 -27.04 -33.11 -26.98
CA ILE A 532 -28.11 -33.35 -27.97
C ILE A 532 -28.66 -34.76 -27.83
N ALA A 533 -27.76 -35.75 -27.84
CA ALA A 533 -28.10 -37.16 -27.78
C ALA A 533 -26.88 -37.99 -27.39
N VAL A 534 -27.13 -39.24 -26.99
CA VAL A 534 -26.10 -40.24 -26.77
C VAL A 534 -26.20 -41.33 -27.82
N VAL A 535 -25.11 -41.58 -28.53
CA VAL A 535 -24.99 -42.67 -29.50
C VAL A 535 -24.03 -43.71 -28.95
N GLY A 536 -24.39 -44.97 -28.96
CA GLY A 536 -23.48 -45.99 -28.47
C GLY A 536 -23.94 -47.40 -28.71
N THR A 537 -23.17 -48.34 -28.17
CA THR A 537 -23.59 -49.75 -28.19
C THR A 537 -24.65 -50.06 -27.14
N HIS A 538 -24.69 -49.30 -26.04
CA HIS A 538 -25.63 -49.50 -24.93
C HIS A 538 -26.09 -48.16 -24.37
N ASP A 539 -27.33 -48.11 -23.90
CA ASP A 539 -27.93 -46.93 -23.28
C ASP A 539 -27.41 -46.71 -21.84
N PRO A 540 -26.75 -45.58 -21.54
CA PRO A 540 -26.39 -45.22 -20.17
C PRO A 540 -27.58 -44.72 -19.34
N GLN A 541 -28.75 -44.52 -19.94
CA GLN A 541 -29.99 -44.03 -19.31
C GLN A 541 -29.83 -42.64 -18.67
N LEU A 542 -29.23 -41.71 -19.43
CA LEU A 542 -29.08 -40.32 -19.01
C LEU A 542 -30.45 -39.62 -19.02
N ALA A 543 -30.86 -39.10 -17.85
CA ALA A 543 -32.15 -38.46 -17.69
C ALA A 543 -32.32 -37.24 -18.63
N GLY A 544 -33.35 -37.27 -19.46
CA GLY A 544 -33.70 -36.18 -20.37
C GLY A 544 -32.91 -36.12 -21.68
N VAL A 545 -31.98 -37.04 -21.92
CA VAL A 545 -31.17 -37.10 -23.15
C VAL A 545 -31.57 -38.32 -23.97
N PRO A 546 -31.93 -38.18 -25.26
CA PRO A 546 -32.27 -39.33 -26.11
C PRO A 546 -31.05 -40.20 -26.41
N TRP A 547 -31.27 -41.51 -26.51
CA TRP A 547 -30.24 -42.48 -26.88
C TRP A 547 -30.61 -43.22 -28.18
N VAL A 548 -29.61 -43.49 -29.02
CA VAL A 548 -29.77 -44.30 -30.24
C VAL A 548 -28.58 -45.25 -30.40
N GLY A 549 -28.85 -46.47 -30.85
CA GLY A 549 -27.83 -47.46 -31.16
C GLY A 549 -26.99 -47.08 -32.38
N ILE A 550 -25.68 -47.34 -32.38
CA ILE A 550 -24.84 -47.19 -33.58
C ILE A 550 -25.39 -47.99 -34.76
N GLU A 551 -25.91 -49.18 -34.49
CA GLU A 551 -26.50 -50.09 -35.49
C GLU A 551 -27.80 -49.53 -36.08
N GLU A 552 -28.58 -48.78 -35.29
CA GLU A 552 -29.84 -48.17 -35.73
C GLU A 552 -29.59 -47.00 -36.69
N LEU A 553 -28.51 -46.23 -36.47
CA LEU A 553 -28.11 -45.13 -37.36
C LEU A 553 -27.59 -45.62 -38.72
N LEU A 554 -26.90 -46.76 -38.74
CA LEU A 554 -26.40 -47.37 -39.98
C LEU A 554 -27.44 -48.29 -40.64
N GLY A 555 -28.48 -48.66 -39.89
CA GLY A 555 -29.55 -49.55 -40.32
C GLY A 555 -30.54 -48.90 -41.29
N GLU A 556 -31.57 -49.66 -41.63
CA GLU A 556 -32.59 -49.27 -42.62
C GLU A 556 -33.30 -47.94 -42.29
N GLN A 557 -33.62 -47.73 -41.02
CA GLN A 557 -34.26 -46.51 -40.53
C GLN A 557 -33.24 -45.43 -40.11
N GLY A 558 -31.97 -45.55 -40.51
CA GLY A 558 -30.88 -44.71 -40.06
C GLY A 558 -31.10 -43.21 -40.30
N HIS A 559 -31.58 -42.85 -41.49
CA HIS A 559 -31.97 -41.46 -41.81
C HIS A 559 -33.04 -40.93 -40.86
N ARG A 560 -34.07 -41.76 -40.57
CA ARG A 560 -35.16 -41.40 -39.66
C ARG A 560 -34.67 -41.21 -38.23
N HIS A 561 -33.83 -42.10 -37.73
CA HIS A 561 -33.23 -41.97 -36.39
C HIS A 561 -32.35 -40.72 -36.30
N LEU A 562 -31.54 -40.45 -37.33
CA LEU A 562 -30.72 -39.24 -37.38
C LEU A 562 -31.59 -37.97 -37.42
N SER A 563 -32.67 -37.97 -38.21
CA SER A 563 -33.64 -36.85 -38.23
C SER A 563 -34.34 -36.67 -36.89
N GLN A 564 -34.70 -37.75 -36.19
CA GLN A 564 -35.28 -37.65 -34.84
C GLN A 564 -34.32 -37.01 -33.84
N LEU A 565 -33.03 -37.33 -33.90
CA LEU A 565 -32.01 -36.76 -33.02
C LEU A 565 -31.67 -35.30 -33.34
N LEU A 566 -31.55 -34.97 -34.63
CA LEU A 566 -30.95 -33.70 -35.06
C LEU A 566 -31.97 -32.66 -35.56
N SER A 567 -33.24 -33.00 -35.76
CA SER A 567 -34.28 -32.07 -36.27
C SER A 567 -34.49 -30.81 -35.42
N GLY A 568 -34.18 -30.86 -34.11
CA GLY A 568 -34.21 -29.67 -33.25
C GLY A 568 -33.03 -28.70 -33.47
N TYR A 569 -31.99 -29.15 -34.18
CA TYR A 569 -30.69 -28.48 -34.29
C TYR A 569 -30.31 -28.15 -35.73
N LEU A 570 -30.68 -29.01 -36.68
CA LEU A 570 -30.32 -28.95 -38.10
C LEU A 570 -31.56 -29.10 -38.99
N ASN A 571 -31.46 -28.60 -40.22
CA ASN A 571 -32.50 -28.79 -41.23
C ASN A 571 -32.38 -30.14 -41.95
N GLU A 572 -33.46 -30.57 -42.61
CA GLU A 572 -33.53 -31.88 -43.27
C GLU A 572 -32.47 -32.07 -44.37
N LYS A 573 -32.05 -31.01 -45.06
CA LYS A 573 -31.00 -31.09 -46.08
C LYS A 573 -29.62 -31.37 -45.46
N GLN A 574 -29.33 -30.75 -44.31
CA GLN A 574 -28.10 -30.99 -43.56
C GLN A 574 -28.09 -32.42 -43.00
N ILE A 575 -29.22 -32.88 -42.46
CA ILE A 575 -29.35 -34.24 -41.92
C ILE A 575 -29.17 -35.29 -43.03
N ALA A 576 -29.82 -35.10 -44.18
CA ALA A 576 -29.65 -35.99 -45.32
C ALA A 576 -28.19 -36.03 -45.83
N LEU A 577 -27.49 -34.89 -45.83
CA LEU A 577 -26.08 -34.81 -46.18
C LEU A 577 -25.20 -35.58 -45.18
N ILE A 578 -25.44 -35.42 -43.88
CA ILE A 578 -24.73 -36.16 -42.82
C ILE A 578 -24.98 -37.66 -42.97
N ASN A 579 -26.23 -38.08 -43.14
CA ASN A 579 -26.57 -39.51 -43.33
C ASN A 579 -25.85 -40.09 -44.54
N LYS A 580 -25.87 -39.36 -45.67
CA LYS A 580 -25.16 -39.77 -46.89
C LYS A 580 -23.66 -39.93 -46.66
N ASN A 581 -23.01 -38.94 -46.04
CA ASN A 581 -21.57 -38.99 -45.77
C ASN A 581 -21.21 -40.06 -44.74
N MET A 582 -22.05 -40.28 -43.73
CA MET A 582 -21.91 -41.34 -42.72
C MET A 582 -21.91 -42.72 -43.38
N VAL A 583 -22.88 -43.00 -44.25
CA VAL A 583 -22.97 -44.24 -45.00
C VAL A 583 -21.77 -44.41 -45.94
N ARG A 584 -21.36 -43.33 -46.61
CA ARG A 584 -20.19 -43.32 -47.49
C ARG A 584 -18.91 -43.65 -46.73
N GLU A 585 -18.61 -42.96 -45.64
CA GLU A 585 -17.39 -43.14 -44.85
C GLU A 585 -17.36 -44.50 -44.15
N PHE A 586 -18.52 -44.97 -43.64
CA PHE A 586 -18.66 -46.32 -43.10
C PHE A 586 -18.32 -47.38 -44.15
N SER A 587 -18.89 -47.25 -45.35
CA SER A 587 -18.68 -48.18 -46.45
C SER A 587 -17.25 -48.13 -46.95
N LEU A 588 -16.67 -46.94 -47.12
CA LEU A 588 -15.28 -46.75 -47.53
C LEU A 588 -14.33 -47.45 -46.55
N HIS A 589 -14.53 -47.29 -45.25
CA HIS A 589 -13.70 -47.95 -44.24
C HIS A 589 -13.75 -49.49 -44.33
N ASN A 590 -14.91 -50.06 -44.65
CA ASN A 590 -15.06 -51.52 -44.80
C ASN A 590 -14.52 -52.05 -46.14
N VAL A 591 -14.63 -51.24 -47.21
CA VAL A 591 -14.15 -51.59 -48.55
C VAL A 591 -12.63 -51.46 -48.65
N VAL A 592 -12.00 -50.47 -48.01
CA VAL A 592 -10.55 -50.24 -48.07
C VAL A 592 -9.74 -51.48 -47.70
N ASN A 593 -10.21 -52.30 -46.74
CA ASN A 593 -9.54 -53.53 -46.34
C ASN A 593 -9.85 -54.73 -47.25
N SER A 594 -10.89 -54.62 -48.07
CA SER A 594 -11.35 -55.69 -48.96
C SER A 594 -10.73 -55.58 -50.36
N LEU A 595 -10.32 -54.37 -50.77
CA LEU A 595 -9.70 -54.11 -52.07
C LEU A 595 -8.17 -54.20 -52.01
N THR A 596 -7.58 -54.90 -52.97
CA THR A 596 -6.13 -55.12 -53.12
C THR A 596 -5.48 -54.26 -54.20
N ILE A 597 -6.13 -54.07 -55.36
CA ILE A 597 -5.54 -53.37 -56.52
C ILE A 597 -6.20 -52.03 -56.85
N LEU A 598 -7.46 -51.84 -56.48
CA LEU A 598 -8.22 -50.63 -56.80
C LEU A 598 -8.18 -49.60 -55.69
N ASN A 599 -8.17 -48.31 -56.07
CA ASN A 599 -8.32 -47.22 -55.11
C ASN A 599 -9.78 -47.14 -54.65
N ALA A 600 -10.03 -47.52 -53.39
CA ALA A 600 -11.37 -47.55 -52.79
C ALA A 600 -12.14 -46.24 -52.96
N GLY A 601 -11.49 -45.08 -52.76
CA GLY A 601 -12.16 -43.77 -52.89
C GLY A 601 -12.65 -43.48 -54.31
N LYS A 602 -11.85 -43.80 -55.34
CA LYS A 602 -12.27 -43.65 -56.75
C LYS A 602 -13.38 -44.64 -57.12
N THR A 603 -13.22 -45.90 -56.71
CA THR A 603 -14.23 -46.96 -56.92
C THR A 603 -15.58 -46.56 -56.31
N MET A 604 -15.57 -46.06 -55.08
CA MET A 604 -16.76 -45.56 -54.39
C MET A 604 -17.45 -44.42 -55.17
N GLY A 605 -16.69 -43.48 -55.75
CA GLY A 605 -17.26 -42.40 -56.56
C GLY A 605 -17.96 -42.91 -57.84
N HIS A 606 -17.44 -43.97 -58.46
CA HIS A 606 -18.13 -44.62 -59.58
C HIS A 606 -19.41 -45.32 -59.13
N ILE A 607 -19.36 -46.06 -58.03
CA ILE A 607 -20.53 -46.74 -57.47
C ILE A 607 -21.61 -45.74 -57.06
N GLU A 608 -21.24 -44.58 -56.51
CA GLU A 608 -22.20 -43.50 -56.20
C GLU A 608 -22.97 -43.02 -57.41
N THR A 609 -22.28 -42.89 -58.55
CA THR A 609 -22.90 -42.47 -59.81
C THR A 609 -23.91 -43.53 -60.27
N ILE A 610 -23.54 -44.80 -60.15
CA ILE A 610 -24.38 -45.94 -60.49
C ILE A 610 -25.62 -46.02 -59.58
N ILE A 611 -25.43 -45.92 -58.26
CA ILE A 611 -26.53 -45.93 -57.28
C ILE A 611 -27.47 -44.75 -57.52
N ALA A 612 -26.95 -43.56 -57.80
CA ALA A 612 -27.77 -42.40 -58.11
C ALA A 612 -28.61 -42.59 -59.39
N GLU A 613 -28.01 -43.17 -60.45
CA GLU A 613 -28.74 -43.53 -61.68
C GLU A 613 -29.84 -44.58 -61.41
N TRP A 614 -29.55 -45.59 -60.59
CA TRP A 614 -30.51 -46.62 -60.22
C TRP A 614 -31.66 -46.10 -59.38
N GLN A 615 -31.41 -45.27 -58.37
CA GLN A 615 -32.48 -44.63 -57.59
C GLN A 615 -33.39 -43.77 -58.48
N ASN A 616 -32.83 -43.08 -59.47
CA ASN A 616 -33.62 -42.29 -60.42
C ASN A 616 -34.45 -43.16 -61.37
N THR A 617 -33.91 -44.29 -61.80
CA THR A 617 -34.59 -45.21 -62.74
C THR A 617 -35.68 -46.01 -62.04
N LEU A 618 -35.42 -46.46 -60.81
CA LEU A 618 -36.37 -47.18 -59.98
C LEU A 618 -37.41 -46.28 -59.30
N GLY A 619 -37.15 -44.96 -59.23
CA GLY A 619 -38.10 -43.98 -58.69
C GLY A 619 -38.21 -43.94 -57.16
N PHE A 620 -37.33 -44.63 -56.42
CA PHE A 620 -37.29 -44.59 -54.95
C PHE A 620 -35.87 -44.46 -54.42
N HIS A 621 -35.75 -43.93 -53.19
CA HIS A 621 -34.47 -43.79 -52.49
C HIS A 621 -34.13 -45.07 -51.74
N PHE A 622 -32.88 -45.49 -51.81
CA PHE A 622 -32.41 -46.68 -51.13
C PHE A 622 -32.18 -46.41 -49.65
N ASN A 623 -32.52 -47.40 -48.82
CA ASN A 623 -32.18 -47.36 -47.39
C ASN A 623 -30.66 -47.56 -47.19
N ASN A 624 -30.16 -47.18 -46.01
CA ASN A 624 -28.71 -47.25 -45.73
C ASN A 624 -28.16 -48.68 -45.86
N ASN A 625 -28.92 -49.70 -45.41
CA ASN A 625 -28.51 -51.10 -45.48
C ASN A 625 -28.27 -51.59 -46.92
N LEU A 626 -29.16 -51.22 -47.84
CA LEU A 626 -29.04 -51.53 -49.27
C LEU A 626 -27.84 -50.80 -49.85
N ILE A 627 -27.70 -49.50 -49.57
CA ILE A 627 -26.57 -48.70 -50.04
C ILE A 627 -25.23 -49.29 -49.59
N ILE A 628 -25.09 -49.63 -48.29
CA ILE A 628 -23.87 -50.24 -47.74
C ILE A 628 -23.60 -51.60 -48.41
N SER A 629 -24.63 -52.44 -48.56
CA SER A 629 -24.51 -53.75 -49.20
C SER A 629 -24.04 -53.63 -50.65
N LEU A 630 -24.61 -52.67 -51.40
CA LEU A 630 -24.21 -52.37 -52.77
C LEU A 630 -22.78 -51.82 -52.84
N TYR A 631 -22.39 -50.90 -51.95
CA TYR A 631 -21.02 -50.41 -51.93
C TYR A 631 -20.00 -51.53 -51.75
N VAL A 632 -20.22 -52.42 -50.78
CA VAL A 632 -19.31 -53.53 -50.51
C VAL A 632 -19.31 -54.52 -51.67
N HIS A 633 -20.49 -54.95 -52.14
CA HIS A 633 -20.60 -55.94 -53.20
C HIS A 633 -20.05 -55.43 -54.53
N LEU A 634 -20.45 -54.23 -54.96
CA LEU A 634 -20.01 -53.65 -56.23
C LEU A 634 -18.52 -53.32 -56.20
N SER A 635 -17.96 -52.89 -55.07
CA SER A 635 -16.52 -52.67 -54.95
C SER A 635 -15.75 -53.97 -55.19
N CYS A 636 -16.14 -55.05 -54.51
CA CYS A 636 -15.51 -56.36 -54.67
C CYS A 636 -15.75 -56.93 -56.07
N MET A 637 -16.93 -56.72 -56.65
CA MET A 637 -17.27 -57.14 -58.02
C MET A 637 -16.37 -56.43 -59.03
N ILE A 638 -16.26 -55.11 -58.97
CA ILE A 638 -15.41 -54.33 -59.89
C ILE A 638 -13.95 -54.81 -59.81
N GLU A 639 -13.46 -55.12 -58.62
CA GLU A 639 -12.13 -55.70 -58.46
C GLU A 639 -12.00 -57.08 -59.11
N ARG A 640 -12.97 -57.99 -58.90
CA ARG A 640 -12.99 -59.30 -59.58
C ARG A 640 -12.96 -59.16 -61.10
N LEU A 641 -13.74 -58.23 -61.66
CA LEU A 641 -13.78 -57.97 -63.10
C LEU A 641 -12.41 -57.49 -63.61
N VAL A 642 -11.73 -56.61 -62.88
CA VAL A 642 -10.40 -56.11 -63.24
C VAL A 642 -9.34 -57.21 -63.13
N MET A 643 -9.46 -58.10 -62.15
CA MET A 643 -8.59 -59.27 -61.98
C MET A 643 -8.88 -60.43 -62.95
N ARG A 644 -9.95 -60.34 -63.76
CA ARG A 644 -10.47 -61.44 -64.59
C ARG A 644 -10.80 -62.70 -63.78
N ASN A 645 -11.33 -62.49 -62.58
CA ASN A 645 -11.81 -63.53 -61.68
C ASN A 645 -13.30 -63.34 -61.38
N GLU A 646 -14.07 -62.99 -62.42
CA GLU A 646 -15.50 -62.78 -62.36
C GLU A 646 -16.27 -64.05 -61.98
N ILE A 647 -17.42 -63.87 -61.31
CA ILE A 647 -18.33 -64.98 -61.06
C ILE A 647 -19.02 -65.35 -62.37
N SER A 648 -18.76 -66.56 -62.85
CA SER A 648 -19.35 -67.10 -64.09
C SER A 648 -20.57 -67.98 -63.86
N HIS A 649 -20.83 -68.37 -62.61
CA HIS A 649 -21.95 -69.23 -62.24
C HIS A 649 -23.00 -68.47 -61.41
N TYR A 650 -24.24 -68.47 -61.92
CA TYR A 650 -25.43 -67.99 -61.24
C TYR A 650 -26.55 -69.01 -61.45
N LYS A 651 -27.36 -69.21 -60.41
CA LYS A 651 -28.42 -70.22 -60.41
C LYS A 651 -29.46 -69.88 -61.49
N ASP A 652 -29.84 -70.88 -62.29
CA ASP A 652 -30.87 -70.75 -63.34
C ASP A 652 -30.66 -69.54 -64.29
N LEU A 653 -29.40 -69.28 -64.69
CA LEU A 653 -28.99 -68.12 -65.49
C LEU A 653 -29.85 -67.88 -66.74
N GLU A 654 -30.25 -68.94 -67.46
CA GLU A 654 -31.12 -68.80 -68.64
C GLU A 654 -32.52 -68.30 -68.29
N GLN A 655 -33.07 -68.73 -67.15
CA GLN A 655 -34.37 -68.29 -66.66
C GLN A 655 -34.30 -66.83 -66.21
N PHE A 656 -33.26 -66.48 -65.43
CA PHE A 656 -33.03 -65.12 -64.99
C PHE A 656 -32.92 -64.14 -66.17
N THR A 657 -32.19 -64.52 -67.21
CA THR A 657 -32.02 -63.69 -68.42
C THR A 657 -33.35 -63.44 -69.14
N ARG A 658 -34.28 -64.41 -69.13
CA ARG A 658 -35.61 -64.24 -69.73
C ARG A 658 -36.56 -63.41 -68.86
N GLN A 659 -36.49 -63.56 -67.54
CA GLN A 659 -37.42 -62.91 -66.60
C GLN A 659 -37.04 -61.47 -66.27
N HIS A 660 -35.74 -61.16 -66.20
CA HIS A 660 -35.23 -59.86 -65.71
C HIS A 660 -34.45 -59.09 -66.79
N GLY A 661 -34.84 -59.22 -68.06
CA GLY A 661 -34.16 -58.61 -69.20
C GLY A 661 -34.01 -57.08 -69.09
N GLU A 662 -35.02 -56.40 -68.55
CA GLU A 662 -34.98 -54.95 -68.37
C GLU A 662 -34.03 -54.52 -67.23
N PHE A 663 -34.01 -55.24 -66.10
CA PHE A 663 -33.03 -55.02 -65.03
C PHE A 663 -31.59 -55.22 -65.54
N ILE A 664 -31.36 -56.28 -66.33
CA ILE A 664 -30.08 -56.52 -66.98
C ILE A 664 -29.69 -55.37 -67.90
N ALA A 665 -30.64 -54.80 -68.65
CA ALA A 665 -30.40 -53.65 -69.51
C ALA A 665 -30.04 -52.39 -68.70
N MET A 666 -30.77 -52.10 -67.62
CA MET A 666 -30.48 -50.98 -66.71
C MET A 666 -29.07 -51.11 -66.12
N VAL A 667 -28.73 -52.25 -65.55
CA VAL A 667 -27.42 -52.49 -64.93
C VAL A 667 -26.31 -52.36 -65.99
N ASN A 668 -26.50 -52.93 -67.18
CA ASN A 668 -25.52 -52.79 -68.27
C ASN A 668 -25.33 -51.34 -68.72
N HIS A 669 -26.40 -50.54 -68.74
CA HIS A 669 -26.34 -49.13 -69.09
C HIS A 669 -25.51 -48.34 -68.08
N SER A 670 -25.81 -48.45 -66.79
CA SER A 670 -25.06 -47.74 -65.73
C SER A 670 -23.59 -48.17 -65.64
N PHE A 671 -23.30 -49.44 -65.94
CA PHE A 671 -21.92 -49.95 -65.97
C PHE A 671 -21.14 -49.61 -67.24
N GLN A 672 -21.75 -49.05 -68.29
CA GLN A 672 -21.09 -48.80 -69.58
C GLN A 672 -19.84 -47.91 -69.42
N ARG A 673 -19.93 -46.84 -68.62
CA ARG A 673 -18.78 -45.96 -68.33
C ARG A 673 -17.65 -46.72 -67.65
N LEU A 674 -17.98 -47.62 -66.73
CA LEU A 674 -17.02 -48.40 -65.96
C LEU A 674 -16.34 -49.49 -66.82
N LYS A 675 -17.12 -50.15 -67.70
CA LYS A 675 -16.60 -51.13 -68.68
C LYS A 675 -15.55 -50.51 -69.60
N ILE A 676 -15.77 -49.29 -70.07
CA ILE A 676 -14.81 -48.57 -70.92
C ILE A 676 -13.57 -48.20 -70.11
N LEU A 677 -13.75 -47.68 -68.89
CA LEU A 677 -12.66 -47.16 -68.07
C LEU A 677 -11.68 -48.25 -67.62
N TYR A 678 -12.20 -49.44 -67.25
CA TYR A 678 -11.38 -50.57 -66.81
C TYR A 678 -11.16 -51.64 -67.89
N ASN A 679 -11.75 -51.47 -69.07
CA ASN A 679 -11.74 -52.47 -70.17
C ASN A 679 -12.19 -53.87 -69.70
N VAL A 680 -13.33 -53.93 -69.02
CA VAL A 680 -13.91 -55.16 -68.45
C VAL A 680 -15.26 -55.48 -69.08
N ALA A 681 -15.59 -56.77 -69.15
CA ALA A 681 -16.94 -57.23 -69.45
C ALA A 681 -17.71 -57.44 -68.15
N LEU A 682 -19.04 -57.23 -68.15
CA LEU A 682 -19.90 -57.52 -67.00
C LEU A 682 -20.72 -58.78 -67.33
N PRO A 683 -20.40 -59.95 -66.75
CA PRO A 683 -21.17 -61.17 -66.94
C PRO A 683 -22.58 -61.02 -66.36
N VAL A 684 -23.56 -61.68 -66.98
CA VAL A 684 -24.94 -61.72 -66.48
C VAL A 684 -25.01 -62.38 -65.10
N ALA A 685 -24.09 -63.30 -64.79
CA ALA A 685 -24.01 -63.93 -63.48
C ALA A 685 -23.73 -62.94 -62.34
N GLU A 686 -22.83 -61.96 -62.53
CA GLU A 686 -22.59 -60.88 -61.56
C GLU A 686 -23.83 -59.98 -61.41
N ILE A 687 -24.57 -59.73 -62.51
CA ILE A 687 -25.83 -58.98 -62.47
C ILE A 687 -26.90 -59.72 -61.65
N GLY A 688 -26.92 -61.05 -61.72
CA GLY A 688 -27.78 -61.89 -60.89
C GLY A 688 -27.55 -61.66 -59.40
N TYR A 689 -26.30 -61.65 -58.93
CA TYR A 689 -26.01 -61.37 -57.51
C TYR A 689 -26.38 -59.95 -57.08
N ILE A 690 -26.31 -58.97 -57.99
CA ILE A 690 -26.85 -57.64 -57.71
C ILE A 690 -28.37 -57.74 -57.51
N HIS A 691 -29.08 -58.45 -58.38
CA HIS A 691 -30.52 -58.66 -58.24
C HIS A 691 -30.89 -59.34 -56.90
N ASP A 692 -30.16 -60.38 -56.50
CA ASP A 692 -30.35 -61.03 -55.20
C ASP A 692 -30.22 -60.04 -54.04
N ILE A 693 -29.29 -59.09 -54.11
CA ILE A 693 -29.14 -58.05 -53.08
C ILE A 693 -30.38 -57.15 -53.03
N PHE A 694 -30.96 -56.80 -54.18
CA PHE A 694 -32.20 -56.03 -54.22
C PHE A 694 -33.37 -56.83 -53.63
N GLU A 695 -33.59 -58.08 -54.06
CA GLU A 695 -34.65 -58.94 -53.52
C GLU A 695 -34.52 -59.19 -52.01
N LEU A 696 -33.30 -59.36 -51.50
CA LEU A 696 -33.07 -59.62 -50.07
C LEU A 696 -33.25 -58.39 -49.19
N ARG A 697 -33.18 -57.18 -49.75
CA ARG A 697 -33.13 -55.91 -48.99
C ARG A 697 -34.31 -54.98 -49.23
N ILE A 698 -35.14 -55.27 -50.23
CA ILE A 698 -36.36 -54.53 -50.54
C ILE A 698 -37.53 -55.52 -50.47
N GLU A 699 -38.45 -55.30 -49.53
CA GLU A 699 -39.70 -56.06 -49.48
C GLU A 699 -40.50 -55.82 -50.78
N ASP A 700 -40.98 -56.91 -51.37
CA ASP A 700 -41.74 -56.91 -52.63
C ASP A 700 -41.00 -56.26 -53.83
N PHE A 701 -39.70 -56.48 -53.96
CA PHE A 701 -38.95 -56.05 -55.16
C PHE A 701 -39.46 -56.75 -56.42
N SER A 702 -40.35 -56.09 -57.15
CA SER A 702 -40.77 -56.45 -58.50
C SER A 702 -40.42 -55.33 -59.47
N TRP A 703 -39.76 -55.67 -60.57
CA TRP A 703 -39.52 -54.76 -61.67
C TRP A 703 -40.77 -54.55 -62.51
#